data_AF-A0A8C4PNK4-F1
#
_entry.id   AF-A0A8C4PNK4-F1
#
_cell.length_a   1.000
_cell.length_b   1.000
_cell.length_c   1.000
_cell.angle_alpha   90.00
_cell.angle_beta   90.00
_cell.angle_gamma   90.00
#
_symmetry.space_group_name_H-M   'P 1'
#
loop_
_entity.id
_entity.type
_entity.pdbx_description
1 polymer ?
#
loop_
_entity_poly.entity_id
_entity_poly.type
_entity_poly.pdbx_seq_one_letter_code
_entity_poly.pdbx_strand_id
1 'polypeptide(L)'
;MSKAAAVVLCMDVGFAMSNSLPGEESPFELAKKVMTMFVQRQVFAESKDEIALVLFGTDGTKNALAGEDQYQNITVHRHLMLPDFDLLEDIESKIQPGSRQADFLDALVVCMDVIQRETVGKKFEKKHIEVFTDLSSPFSKDQLDIIIHNLKKSSISLQFFLPFPIGKEDGTGDRGDGNLGSDHHGLDFPLKGITEQQKEGIRMVKKVMMSLEGEEGLDEIYSFSESLRRLCVFKKIERRSIPWACQLTIGSNLSIKIVAYKSIVQEKVKKSWTVVDARTVKKEDVQKETVYCLNDDDETEVPKEETIQGYRYGSDIIPFSKVDEEQMKYKSEGKCFSVLGFCRSSQVQYFMGNQVLKVFAARDDKAAAVALSSLIHALDELDMVAVVRYVYDRRANPQVGVAFPCIKDTYECLVYVQLPFMEDLRQYKLSPLKNNKKCTPTEAQLSAVGALIDSMSLVKKDEEENTIEDLFPTTKIPNPEFQRLFQCLLHKALHPQEPLPPIQQHILNMLDPPTEVTTKCQVPLSKIKTLFPLTEAIKKKDQVTAQDIFSDNHEEGPTSKKFKTEEAEVSLSLAEGRITSVSSTFPVCSLPFRKINVFPYVLASHQLIKHIEQFLDTNETPYFMKSMDCIKVFREEAIEQRFNSFLRALRERVEAKQLHHFWEIVIQGKVSSVIFFK
;
A
#
# COMPACT_ATOMS: atom_id res chain seq x y z
N MET A 1 11.97 -6.05 27.47
CA MET A 1 10.62 -6.15 28.08
C MET A 1 9.59 -5.97 26.97
N SER A 2 8.63 -6.88 26.82
CA SER A 2 7.58 -6.76 25.80
C SER A 2 6.73 -5.53 26.12
N LYS A 3 6.66 -4.60 25.15
CA LYS A 3 5.78 -3.44 25.17
C LYS A 3 4.40 -3.91 24.70
N ALA A 4 3.60 -4.43 25.62
CA ALA A 4 2.23 -4.86 25.36
C ALA A 4 1.25 -3.88 26.02
N ALA A 5 0.13 -3.61 25.37
CA ALA A 5 -1.01 -2.90 25.93
C ALA A 5 -2.14 -3.88 26.28
N ALA A 6 -2.91 -3.54 27.31
CA ALA A 6 -4.21 -4.18 27.59
C ALA A 6 -5.30 -3.23 27.09
N VAL A 7 -6.12 -3.70 26.15
CA VAL A 7 -7.18 -2.91 25.52
C VAL A 7 -8.52 -3.58 25.79
N VAL A 8 -9.52 -2.80 26.20
CA VAL A 8 -10.91 -3.26 26.26
C VAL A 8 -11.74 -2.47 25.26
N LEU A 9 -12.33 -3.18 24.31
CA LEU A 9 -13.32 -2.63 23.40
C LEU A 9 -14.68 -2.71 24.08
N CYS A 10 -15.34 -1.57 24.28
CA CYS A 10 -16.64 -1.46 24.92
C CYS A 10 -17.66 -0.98 23.87
N MET A 11 -18.46 -1.90 23.36
CA MET A 11 -19.38 -1.62 22.25
C MET A 11 -20.84 -1.62 22.71
N ASP A 12 -21.56 -0.57 22.35
CA ASP A 12 -23.00 -0.47 22.49
C ASP A 12 -23.68 -1.31 21.42
N VAL A 13 -24.49 -2.27 21.86
CA VAL A 13 -25.31 -3.12 21.00
C VAL A 13 -26.79 -2.86 21.25
N GLY A 14 -27.17 -1.77 21.91
CA GLY A 14 -28.56 -1.46 22.20
C GLY A 14 -29.37 -1.17 20.93
N PHE A 15 -30.69 -1.25 21.06
CA PHE A 15 -31.63 -1.07 19.94
C PHE A 15 -31.39 0.24 19.15
N ALA A 16 -31.07 1.31 19.86
CA ALA A 16 -30.89 2.63 19.27
C ALA A 16 -29.69 2.72 18.31
N MET A 17 -28.65 1.91 18.52
CA MET A 17 -27.49 1.83 17.63
C MET A 17 -27.83 1.31 16.23
N SER A 18 -28.99 0.65 16.07
CA SER A 18 -29.48 0.16 14.78
C SER A 18 -30.30 1.18 14.00
N ASN A 19 -30.63 2.33 14.61
CA ASN A 19 -31.41 3.36 13.94
C ASN A 19 -30.55 4.04 12.88
N SER A 20 -30.93 3.93 11.61
CA SER A 20 -30.31 4.67 10.51
C SER A 20 -31.35 5.34 9.62
N LEU A 21 -30.94 6.44 8.98
CA LEU A 21 -31.73 7.05 7.92
C LEU A 21 -31.59 6.22 6.63
N PRO A 22 -32.59 6.23 5.73
CA PRO A 22 -32.49 5.56 4.44
C PRO A 22 -31.27 6.05 3.64
N GLY A 23 -30.33 5.15 3.35
CA GLY A 23 -29.09 5.46 2.63
C GLY A 23 -27.87 5.74 3.51
N GLU A 24 -28.05 5.83 4.83
CA GLU A 24 -26.97 5.93 5.80
C GLU A 24 -26.73 4.59 6.50
N GLU A 25 -25.47 4.31 6.81
CA GLU A 25 -25.10 3.15 7.63
C GLU A 25 -25.47 3.42 9.09
N SER A 26 -25.92 2.39 9.80
CA SER A 26 -26.25 2.54 11.22
C SER A 26 -25.00 2.80 12.06
N PRO A 27 -25.12 3.50 13.20
CA PRO A 27 -24.04 3.65 14.17
C PRO A 27 -23.40 2.30 14.55
N PHE A 28 -24.21 1.24 14.65
CA PHE A 28 -23.76 -0.12 14.90
C PHE A 28 -22.81 -0.64 13.81
N GLU A 29 -23.19 -0.53 12.53
CA GLU A 29 -22.35 -1.00 11.42
C GLU A 29 -21.07 -0.16 11.27
N LEU A 30 -21.14 1.15 11.49
CA LEU A 30 -19.98 2.02 11.51
C LEU A 30 -19.01 1.65 12.64
N ALA A 31 -19.52 1.42 13.85
CA ALA A 31 -18.73 0.96 14.99
C ALA A 31 -18.06 -0.39 14.70
N LYS A 32 -18.79 -1.36 14.13
CA LYS A 32 -18.23 -2.66 13.70
C LYS A 32 -17.09 -2.49 12.72
N LYS A 33 -17.20 -1.59 11.75
CA LYS A 33 -16.11 -1.32 10.79
C LYS A 33 -14.88 -0.74 11.47
N VAL A 34 -15.03 0.22 12.38
CA VAL A 34 -13.92 0.80 13.14
C VAL A 34 -13.23 -0.26 14.02
N MET A 35 -14.02 -1.08 14.73
CA MET A 35 -13.49 -2.17 15.55
C MET A 35 -12.79 -3.24 14.70
N THR A 36 -13.38 -3.63 13.57
CA THR A 36 -12.78 -4.59 12.64
C THR A 36 -11.46 -4.05 12.11
N MET A 37 -11.43 -2.78 11.69
CA MET A 37 -10.22 -2.07 11.24
C MET A 37 -9.11 -2.11 12.31
N PHE A 38 -9.48 -1.90 13.58
CA PHE A 38 -8.58 -1.96 14.73
C PHE A 38 -8.03 -3.37 14.94
N VAL A 39 -8.91 -4.36 15.12
CA VAL A 39 -8.53 -5.75 15.42
C VAL A 39 -7.73 -6.37 14.27
N GLN A 40 -8.11 -6.13 13.02
CA GLN A 40 -7.37 -6.62 11.84
C GLN A 40 -5.90 -6.17 11.91
N ARG A 41 -5.64 -4.89 12.18
CA ARG A 41 -4.28 -4.39 12.29
C ARG A 41 -3.51 -5.08 13.41
N GLN A 42 -4.15 -5.33 14.55
CA GLN A 42 -3.52 -5.98 15.70
C GLN A 42 -3.15 -7.44 15.39
N VAL A 43 -4.03 -8.17 14.71
CA VAL A 43 -3.80 -9.56 14.27
C VAL A 43 -2.70 -9.62 13.19
N PHE A 44 -2.85 -8.89 12.08
CA PHE A 44 -1.93 -9.00 10.95
C PHE A 44 -0.57 -8.34 11.18
N ALA A 45 -0.48 -7.37 12.09
CA ALA A 45 0.81 -6.83 12.54
C ALA A 45 1.50 -7.68 13.62
N GLU A 46 0.86 -8.79 14.05
CA GLU A 46 1.29 -9.67 15.14
C GLU A 46 1.64 -8.86 16.41
N SER A 47 0.72 -7.98 16.81
CA SER A 47 0.91 -7.26 18.05
C SER A 47 0.84 -8.20 19.25
N LYS A 48 1.51 -7.80 20.34
CA LYS A 48 1.47 -8.52 21.62
C LYS A 48 0.45 -7.92 22.57
N ASP A 49 -0.43 -7.07 22.05
CA ASP A 49 -1.47 -6.41 22.83
C ASP A 49 -2.60 -7.41 23.05
N GLU A 50 -3.11 -7.44 24.28
CA GLU A 50 -4.23 -8.29 24.63
C GLU A 50 -5.51 -7.45 24.57
N ILE A 51 -6.57 -8.02 23.98
CA ILE A 51 -7.84 -7.36 23.72
C ILE A 51 -8.95 -8.14 24.42
N ALA A 52 -9.80 -7.42 25.15
CA ALA A 52 -11.08 -7.92 25.65
C ALA A 52 -12.23 -7.19 24.94
N LEU A 53 -13.40 -7.84 24.87
CA LEU A 53 -14.60 -7.27 24.27
C LEU A 53 -15.76 -7.31 25.26
N VAL A 54 -16.28 -6.14 25.59
CA VAL A 54 -17.45 -5.92 26.44
C VAL A 54 -18.56 -5.32 25.59
N LEU A 55 -19.73 -5.92 25.67
CA LEU A 55 -20.95 -5.48 24.99
C LEU A 55 -21.93 -4.98 26.03
N PHE A 56 -22.58 -3.85 25.78
CA PHE A 56 -23.63 -3.33 26.65
C PHE A 56 -24.89 -2.99 25.84
N GLY A 57 -26.07 -3.14 26.45
CA GLY A 57 -27.34 -3.16 25.74
C GLY A 57 -27.72 -4.56 25.22
N THR A 58 -27.06 -5.61 25.72
CA THR A 58 -27.37 -7.00 25.34
C THR A 58 -28.68 -7.49 25.96
N ASP A 59 -29.35 -8.46 25.32
CA ASP A 59 -30.60 -9.02 25.84
C ASP A 59 -30.41 -9.82 27.15
N GLY A 60 -29.19 -10.30 27.41
CA GLY A 60 -28.81 -10.97 28.65
C GLY A 60 -27.69 -10.23 29.39
N THR A 61 -27.36 -10.71 30.59
CA THR A 61 -26.28 -10.18 31.43
C THR A 61 -25.25 -11.27 31.69
N LYS A 62 -23.98 -11.01 31.37
CA LYS A 62 -22.86 -11.91 31.65
C LYS A 62 -21.62 -11.10 32.00
N ASN A 63 -21.56 -10.61 33.24
CA ASN A 63 -20.38 -9.95 33.79
C ASN A 63 -20.22 -10.30 35.29
N ALA A 64 -19.02 -10.11 35.83
CA ALA A 64 -18.70 -10.54 37.19
C ALA A 64 -19.24 -9.62 38.30
N LEU A 65 -19.73 -8.43 37.94
CA LEU A 65 -20.27 -7.42 38.86
C LEU A 65 -21.80 -7.44 38.91
N ALA A 66 -22.47 -8.22 38.06
CA ALA A 66 -23.92 -8.27 37.94
C ALA A 66 -24.57 -8.60 39.30
N GLY A 67 -25.33 -7.65 39.82
CA GLY A 67 -26.18 -7.81 41.01
C GLY A 67 -27.64 -8.05 40.64
N GLU A 68 -28.58 -7.89 41.58
CA GLU A 68 -30.02 -8.01 41.24
C GLU A 68 -30.48 -6.85 40.32
N ASP A 69 -30.01 -5.62 40.55
CA ASP A 69 -30.42 -4.42 39.78
C ASP A 69 -29.25 -3.59 39.19
N GLN A 70 -27.99 -3.99 39.41
CA GLN A 70 -26.81 -3.24 38.95
C GLN A 70 -26.04 -4.01 37.87
N TYR A 71 -25.45 -3.27 36.94
CA TYR A 71 -24.64 -3.81 35.82
C TYR A 71 -25.41 -4.81 34.95
N GLN A 72 -26.71 -4.56 34.74
CA GLN A 72 -27.57 -5.39 33.89
C GLN A 72 -27.36 -5.09 32.39
N ASN A 73 -27.69 -6.07 31.54
CA ASN A 73 -27.60 -5.97 30.08
C ASN A 73 -26.16 -5.69 29.59
N ILE A 74 -25.16 -6.11 30.38
CA ILE A 74 -23.73 -6.01 30.04
C ILE A 74 -23.14 -7.42 30.00
N THR A 75 -22.49 -7.73 28.89
CA THR A 75 -21.88 -9.03 28.60
C THR A 75 -20.40 -8.87 28.27
N VAL A 76 -19.54 -9.53 29.04
CA VAL A 76 -18.14 -9.74 28.67
C VAL A 76 -18.13 -10.86 27.63
N HIS A 77 -18.16 -10.47 26.35
CA HIS A 77 -18.16 -11.40 25.23
C HIS A 77 -16.84 -12.16 25.16
N ARG A 78 -15.73 -11.44 25.35
CA ARG A 78 -14.38 -12.02 25.31
C ARG A 78 -13.49 -11.43 26.41
N HIS A 79 -12.82 -12.32 27.13
CA HIS A 79 -11.81 -11.97 28.14
C HIS A 79 -10.48 -11.55 27.48
N LEU A 80 -9.59 -10.94 28.26
CA LEU A 80 -8.33 -10.36 27.82
C LEU A 80 -7.35 -11.45 27.33
N MET A 81 -7.17 -11.51 26.01
CA MET A 81 -6.25 -12.43 25.35
C MET A 81 -5.73 -11.83 24.03
N LEU A 82 -4.76 -12.49 23.40
CA LEU A 82 -4.32 -12.07 22.06
C LEU A 82 -5.50 -12.17 21.07
N PRO A 83 -5.68 -11.18 20.19
CA PRO A 83 -6.72 -11.24 19.18
C PRO A 83 -6.40 -12.31 18.13
N ASP A 84 -7.44 -12.96 17.62
CA ASP A 84 -7.40 -13.99 16.60
C ASP A 84 -8.51 -13.79 15.56
N PHE A 85 -8.58 -14.72 14.60
CA PHE A 85 -9.62 -14.71 13.57
C PHE A 85 -11.02 -14.96 14.14
N ASP A 86 -11.14 -15.72 15.23
CA ASP A 86 -12.42 -15.98 15.88
C ASP A 86 -13.04 -14.68 16.44
N LEU A 87 -12.23 -13.75 16.98
CA LEU A 87 -12.73 -12.43 17.40
C LEU A 87 -13.24 -11.62 16.20
N LEU A 88 -12.54 -11.68 15.07
CA LEU A 88 -12.93 -10.95 13.86
C LEU A 88 -14.22 -11.52 13.27
N GLU A 89 -14.34 -12.84 13.21
CA GLU A 89 -15.55 -13.53 12.77
C GLU A 89 -16.73 -13.24 13.71
N ASP A 90 -16.50 -13.21 15.02
CA ASP A 90 -17.51 -12.85 16.02
C ASP A 90 -18.03 -11.43 15.79
N ILE A 91 -17.13 -10.45 15.62
CA ILE A 91 -17.50 -9.05 15.37
C ILE A 91 -18.28 -8.91 14.07
N GLU A 92 -17.85 -9.58 13.00
CA GLU A 92 -18.48 -9.48 11.68
C GLU A 92 -19.86 -10.16 11.64
N SER A 93 -19.99 -11.37 12.19
CA SER A 93 -21.15 -12.24 11.98
C SER A 93 -22.02 -12.50 13.22
N LYS A 94 -21.42 -12.70 14.40
CA LYS A 94 -22.15 -13.17 15.59
C LYS A 94 -22.73 -12.04 16.43
N ILE A 95 -22.04 -10.91 16.49
CA ILE A 95 -22.51 -9.74 17.24
C ILE A 95 -23.63 -9.07 16.45
N GLN A 96 -24.81 -9.09 17.05
CA GLN A 96 -26.05 -8.53 16.52
C GLN A 96 -26.58 -7.47 17.48
N PRO A 97 -27.35 -6.50 16.98
CA PRO A 97 -27.99 -5.52 17.85
C PRO A 97 -29.03 -6.19 18.74
N GLY A 98 -29.01 -5.86 20.03
CA GLY A 98 -29.97 -6.27 21.04
C GLY A 98 -31.21 -5.37 21.10
N SER A 99 -32.17 -5.79 21.92
CA SER A 99 -33.44 -5.09 22.14
C SER A 99 -33.45 -4.21 23.40
N ARG A 100 -32.38 -4.26 24.19
CA ARG A 100 -32.26 -3.57 25.48
C ARG A 100 -31.37 -2.34 25.38
N GLN A 101 -31.32 -1.59 26.47
CA GLN A 101 -30.39 -0.49 26.69
C GLN A 101 -29.69 -0.73 28.03
N ALA A 102 -28.47 -0.21 28.16
CA ALA A 102 -27.69 -0.29 29.39
C ALA A 102 -26.95 1.03 29.61
N ASP A 103 -26.63 1.29 30.88
CA ASP A 103 -25.84 2.45 31.26
C ASP A 103 -24.38 2.26 30.79
N PHE A 104 -23.89 3.21 29.99
CA PHE A 104 -22.53 3.16 29.49
C PHE A 104 -21.47 3.43 30.59
N LEU A 105 -21.83 4.10 31.69
CA LEU A 105 -20.95 4.24 32.86
C LEU A 105 -20.82 2.93 33.63
N ASP A 106 -21.92 2.17 33.76
CA ASP A 106 -21.85 0.81 34.30
C ASP A 106 -20.99 -0.09 33.42
N ALA A 107 -21.13 0.03 32.09
CA ALA A 107 -20.27 -0.68 31.14
C ALA A 107 -18.79 -0.29 31.29
N LEU A 108 -18.50 1.00 31.54
CA LEU A 108 -17.15 1.48 31.81
C LEU A 108 -16.58 0.90 33.11
N VAL A 109 -17.39 0.79 34.17
CA VAL A 109 -16.99 0.13 35.43
C VAL A 109 -16.68 -1.35 35.20
N VAL A 110 -17.49 -2.07 34.42
CA VAL A 110 -17.23 -3.46 34.03
C VAL A 110 -15.92 -3.57 33.25
N CYS A 111 -15.65 -2.66 32.31
CA CYS A 111 -14.37 -2.63 31.57
C CYS A 111 -13.17 -2.43 32.51
N MET A 112 -13.31 -1.55 33.51
CA MET A 112 -12.28 -1.32 34.52
C MET A 112 -12.03 -2.56 35.38
N ASP A 113 -13.09 -3.29 35.77
CA ASP A 113 -12.97 -4.56 36.50
C ASP A 113 -12.25 -5.63 35.68
N VAL A 114 -12.59 -5.79 34.39
CA VAL A 114 -11.89 -6.70 33.47
C VAL A 114 -10.40 -6.37 33.42
N ILE A 115 -10.02 -5.11 33.21
CA ILE A 115 -8.61 -4.69 33.23
C ILE A 115 -7.97 -4.98 34.59
N GLN A 116 -8.63 -4.63 35.70
CA GLN A 116 -8.05 -4.78 37.03
C GLN A 116 -7.82 -6.25 37.38
N ARG A 117 -8.78 -7.14 37.09
CA ARG A 117 -8.69 -8.57 37.42
C ARG A 117 -7.71 -9.30 36.51
N GLU A 118 -7.77 -9.04 35.21
CA GLU A 118 -7.06 -9.84 34.21
C GLU A 118 -5.65 -9.34 33.90
N THR A 119 -5.30 -8.12 34.34
CA THR A 119 -3.91 -7.64 34.29
C THR A 119 -3.09 -8.04 35.52
N VAL A 120 -3.68 -8.67 36.54
CA VAL A 120 -2.95 -9.17 37.72
C VAL A 120 -1.97 -10.27 37.28
N GLY A 121 -0.69 -10.10 37.62
CA GLY A 121 0.38 -11.02 37.25
C GLY A 121 0.92 -10.87 35.83
N LYS A 122 0.28 -10.07 34.96
CA LYS A 122 0.77 -9.72 33.62
C LYS A 122 1.40 -8.33 33.61
N LYS A 123 2.38 -8.11 32.74
CA LYS A 123 3.08 -6.82 32.61
C LYS A 123 2.65 -6.09 31.34
N PHE A 124 1.86 -5.03 31.50
CA PHE A 124 1.45 -4.13 30.43
C PHE A 124 2.10 -2.75 30.59
N GLU A 125 2.51 -2.15 29.47
CA GLU A 125 3.04 -0.77 29.44
C GLU A 125 1.90 0.25 29.47
N LYS A 126 0.76 -0.08 28.87
CA LYS A 126 -0.41 0.79 28.74
C LYS A 126 -1.70 0.01 28.99
N LYS A 127 -2.70 0.70 29.54
CA LYS A 127 -4.06 0.21 29.72
C LYS A 127 -5.02 1.19 29.05
N HIS A 128 -5.90 0.68 28.21
CA HIS A 128 -6.75 1.51 27.35
C HIS A 128 -8.16 0.95 27.24
N ILE A 129 -9.16 1.83 27.19
CA ILE A 129 -10.57 1.50 26.94
C ILE A 129 -11.04 2.34 25.77
N GLU A 130 -11.67 1.68 24.79
CA GLU A 130 -12.30 2.30 23.64
C GLU A 130 -13.81 2.10 23.73
N VAL A 131 -14.59 3.18 23.77
CA VAL A 131 -16.05 3.13 23.94
C VAL A 131 -16.73 3.54 22.63
N PHE A 132 -17.58 2.67 22.10
CA PHE A 132 -18.36 2.86 20.87
C PHE A 132 -19.84 2.95 21.21
N THR A 133 -20.48 4.12 21.07
CA THR A 133 -21.87 4.33 21.47
C THR A 133 -22.51 5.52 20.74
N ASP A 134 -23.84 5.54 20.67
CA ASP A 134 -24.62 6.67 20.17
C ASP A 134 -25.11 7.62 21.28
N LEU A 135 -24.79 7.32 22.56
CA LEU A 135 -25.21 8.06 23.75
C LEU A 135 -26.72 8.21 23.93
N SER A 136 -27.52 7.33 23.30
CA SER A 136 -28.98 7.37 23.39
C SER A 136 -29.52 6.69 24.66
N SER A 137 -28.70 5.86 25.32
CA SER A 137 -29.11 5.10 26.50
C SER A 137 -29.15 5.99 27.76
N PRO A 138 -30.14 5.81 28.65
CA PRO A 138 -30.16 6.44 29.97
C PRO A 138 -28.94 6.04 30.82
N PHE A 139 -28.44 6.97 31.64
CA PHE A 139 -27.29 6.73 32.52
C PHE A 139 -27.43 7.45 33.87
N SER A 140 -26.79 6.91 34.92
CA SER A 140 -26.73 7.49 36.26
C SER A 140 -25.44 8.28 36.49
N LYS A 141 -25.55 9.43 37.15
CA LYS A 141 -24.40 10.31 37.46
C LYS A 141 -23.76 10.03 38.81
N ASP A 142 -24.35 9.16 39.62
CA ASP A 142 -24.06 9.07 41.06
C ASP A 142 -22.63 8.57 41.37
N GLN A 143 -21.98 7.88 40.42
CA GLN A 143 -20.64 7.30 40.60
C GLN A 143 -19.54 7.98 39.78
N LEU A 144 -19.83 9.11 39.11
CA LEU A 144 -18.92 9.74 38.17
C LEU A 144 -17.54 10.06 38.77
N ASP A 145 -17.52 10.66 39.96
CA ASP A 145 -16.27 11.07 40.62
C ASP A 145 -15.43 9.85 41.03
N ILE A 146 -16.08 8.74 41.39
CA ILE A 146 -15.43 7.47 41.75
C ILE A 146 -14.82 6.83 40.51
N ILE A 147 -15.55 6.82 39.39
CA ILE A 147 -15.07 6.29 38.10
C ILE A 147 -13.83 7.07 37.64
N ILE A 148 -13.90 8.41 37.63
CA ILE A 148 -12.78 9.27 37.24
C ILE A 148 -11.57 9.05 38.17
N HIS A 149 -11.79 8.97 39.48
CA HIS A 149 -10.72 8.70 40.44
C HIS A 149 -10.05 7.34 40.17
N ASN A 150 -10.84 6.30 39.93
CA ASN A 150 -10.33 4.95 39.68
C ASN A 150 -9.61 4.83 38.33
N LEU A 151 -10.05 5.54 37.28
CA LEU A 151 -9.37 5.62 35.99
C LEU A 151 -7.97 6.25 36.15
N LYS A 152 -7.89 7.39 36.84
CA LYS A 152 -6.62 8.07 37.14
C LYS A 152 -5.68 7.20 37.96
N LYS A 153 -6.19 6.62 39.06
CA LYS A 153 -5.43 5.76 39.97
C LYS A 153 -4.89 4.51 39.25
N SER A 154 -5.67 3.95 38.33
CA SER A 154 -5.29 2.77 37.56
C SER A 154 -4.46 3.08 36.31
N SER A 155 -4.24 4.37 36.00
CA SER A 155 -3.57 4.86 34.78
C SER A 155 -4.18 4.26 33.50
N ILE A 156 -5.52 4.20 33.45
CA ILE A 156 -6.28 3.74 32.28
C ILE A 156 -6.63 4.96 31.43
N SER A 157 -6.24 4.91 30.16
CA SER A 157 -6.62 5.92 29.16
C SER A 157 -7.95 5.56 28.50
N LEU A 158 -8.70 6.57 28.04
CA LEU A 158 -10.05 6.41 27.51
C LEU A 158 -10.18 7.13 26.17
N GLN A 159 -10.90 6.53 25.22
CA GLN A 159 -11.29 7.16 23.95
C GLN A 159 -12.78 6.88 23.67
N PHE A 160 -13.48 7.87 23.15
CA PHE A 160 -14.89 7.74 22.77
C PHE A 160 -15.08 7.87 21.27
N PHE A 161 -15.92 7.00 20.72
CA PHE A 161 -16.30 6.93 19.32
C PHE A 161 -17.80 7.04 19.19
N LEU A 162 -18.25 8.11 18.53
CA LEU A 162 -19.65 8.54 18.44
C LEU A 162 -20.12 8.62 16.98
N PRO A 163 -21.42 8.62 16.70
CA PRO A 163 -21.92 8.79 15.34
C PRO A 163 -21.83 10.23 14.82
N PHE A 164 -21.61 11.21 15.70
CA PHE A 164 -21.53 12.63 15.35
C PHE A 164 -20.22 13.26 15.89
N PRO A 165 -19.67 14.28 15.21
CA PRO A 165 -18.53 15.04 15.71
C PRO A 165 -18.96 15.95 16.87
N ILE A 166 -18.06 16.20 17.81
CA ILE A 166 -18.27 17.17 18.89
C ILE A 166 -17.52 18.46 18.54
N GLY A 167 -18.26 19.57 18.38
CA GLY A 167 -17.69 20.90 18.23
C GLY A 167 -16.88 21.30 19.48
N LYS A 168 -15.69 21.86 19.26
CA LYS A 168 -14.71 22.18 20.31
C LYS A 168 -14.98 23.48 21.08
N GLU A 169 -16.07 24.19 20.79
CA GLU A 169 -16.42 25.43 21.50
C GLU A 169 -17.72 25.28 22.29
N ASP A 170 -17.62 25.49 23.61
CA ASP A 170 -18.77 25.84 24.44
C ASP A 170 -18.78 27.38 24.58
N GLY A 171 -19.18 28.09 23.52
CA GLY A 171 -19.46 29.52 23.58
C GLY A 171 -20.73 29.76 24.40
N THR A 172 -20.59 30.24 25.64
CA THR A 172 -21.71 30.75 26.44
C THR A 172 -22.31 31.98 25.77
N GLY A 173 -23.36 31.77 24.97
CA GLY A 173 -24.14 32.83 24.33
C GLY A 173 -25.62 32.50 24.38
N ASP A 174 -26.25 32.76 25.53
CA ASP A 174 -27.70 32.95 25.60
C ASP A 174 -28.03 34.23 24.80
N ARG A 175 -28.57 34.05 23.58
CA ARG A 175 -29.54 34.95 22.92
C ARG A 175 -29.82 34.54 21.48
N GLY A 176 -31.10 34.33 21.20
CA GLY A 176 -31.70 34.81 19.95
C GLY A 176 -31.79 33.79 18.81
N ASP A 177 -33.02 33.37 18.57
CA ASP A 177 -33.55 32.84 17.32
C ASP A 177 -32.89 33.51 16.09
N GLY A 178 -31.98 32.78 15.43
CA GLY A 178 -31.21 33.26 14.29
C GLY A 178 -30.46 32.09 13.65
N ASN A 179 -30.72 31.85 12.36
CA ASN A 179 -30.13 30.80 11.54
C ASN A 179 -28.62 30.59 11.83
N LEU A 180 -28.29 29.49 12.48
CA LEU A 180 -26.91 29.05 12.66
C LEU A 180 -26.39 28.51 11.32
N GLY A 181 -25.31 29.11 10.82
CA GLY A 181 -24.69 28.81 9.54
C GLY A 181 -24.32 27.34 9.39
N SER A 182 -24.78 26.76 8.27
CA SER A 182 -24.44 25.43 7.78
C SER A 182 -23.01 25.44 7.22
N ASP A 183 -21.97 25.36 8.06
CA ASP A 183 -20.57 25.41 7.59
C ASP A 183 -19.62 24.47 8.38
N HIS A 184 -19.96 23.19 8.47
CA HIS A 184 -18.98 22.14 8.78
C HIS A 184 -19.06 21.00 7.76
N HIS A 185 -17.92 20.68 7.15
CA HIS A 185 -17.80 19.74 6.04
C HIS A 185 -18.09 18.28 6.45
N GLY A 186 -18.96 17.65 5.66
CA GLY A 186 -19.41 16.26 5.79
C GLY A 186 -20.84 16.21 6.32
N LEU A 187 -21.71 15.44 5.66
CA LEU A 187 -23.10 15.16 6.04
C LEU A 187 -23.21 14.38 7.37
N ASP A 188 -22.51 14.82 8.42
CA ASP A 188 -22.31 14.06 9.66
C ASP A 188 -23.03 14.69 10.87
N PHE A 189 -23.83 15.73 10.64
CA PHE A 189 -24.82 16.18 11.62
C PHE A 189 -26.18 15.60 11.21
N PRO A 190 -26.89 14.87 12.09
CA PRO A 190 -28.23 14.46 11.74
C PRO A 190 -29.06 15.73 11.49
N LEU A 191 -29.66 15.80 10.29
CA LEU A 191 -30.57 16.88 9.86
C LEU A 191 -31.72 17.10 10.87
N LYS A 192 -32.02 16.08 11.68
CA LYS A 192 -32.74 16.17 12.95
C LYS A 192 -31.70 16.30 14.07
N GLY A 193 -31.63 17.45 14.72
CA GLY A 193 -30.70 17.68 15.83
C GLY A 193 -30.67 16.57 16.89
N ILE A 194 -29.52 16.46 17.56
CA ILE A 194 -29.22 15.47 18.60
C ILE A 194 -30.30 15.48 19.71
N THR A 195 -30.70 14.29 20.20
CA THR A 195 -31.72 14.17 21.26
C THR A 195 -31.24 14.78 22.58
N GLU A 196 -32.16 15.18 23.47
CA GLU A 196 -31.78 15.74 24.79
C GLU A 196 -30.97 14.74 25.63
N GLN A 197 -31.29 13.44 25.55
CA GLN A 197 -30.51 12.37 26.20
C GLN A 197 -29.07 12.33 25.68
N GLN A 198 -28.88 12.40 24.37
CA GLN A 198 -27.56 12.45 23.76
C GLN A 198 -26.80 13.73 24.10
N LYS A 199 -27.48 14.89 24.16
CA LYS A 199 -26.85 16.15 24.62
C LYS A 199 -26.35 16.03 26.06
N GLU A 200 -27.14 15.40 26.93
CA GLU A 200 -26.73 15.13 28.31
C GLU A 200 -25.54 14.16 28.38
N GLY A 201 -25.57 13.10 27.56
CA GLY A 201 -24.46 12.16 27.39
C GLY A 201 -23.17 12.85 26.93
N ILE A 202 -23.25 13.72 25.91
CA ILE A 202 -22.13 14.50 25.39
C ILE A 202 -21.53 15.39 26.48
N ARG A 203 -22.35 16.13 27.23
CA ARG A 203 -21.86 16.97 28.34
C ARG A 203 -21.14 16.13 29.39
N MET A 204 -21.65 14.93 29.66
CA MET A 204 -21.03 14.03 30.62
C MET A 204 -19.70 13.45 30.10
N VAL A 205 -19.65 12.98 28.85
CA VAL A 205 -18.41 12.52 28.20
C VAL A 205 -17.37 13.63 28.17
N LYS A 206 -17.73 14.85 27.76
CA LYS A 206 -16.85 16.04 27.82
C LYS A 206 -16.30 16.23 29.24
N LYS A 207 -17.15 16.18 30.27
CA LYS A 207 -16.73 16.31 31.68
C LYS A 207 -15.75 15.21 32.11
N VAL A 208 -16.00 13.95 31.73
CA VAL A 208 -15.10 12.82 32.03
C VAL A 208 -13.74 13.02 31.37
N MET A 209 -13.73 13.31 30.07
CA MET A 209 -12.50 13.47 29.29
C MET A 209 -11.67 14.67 29.74
N MET A 210 -12.31 15.82 29.97
CA MET A 210 -11.67 17.01 30.56
C MET A 210 -11.08 16.73 31.93
N SER A 211 -11.80 15.95 32.75
CA SER A 211 -11.31 15.60 34.09
C SER A 211 -10.13 14.64 34.01
N LEU A 212 -10.08 13.73 33.03
CA LEU A 212 -9.06 12.70 32.91
C LEU A 212 -7.76 13.23 32.29
N GLU A 213 -7.86 13.96 31.17
CA GLU A 213 -6.72 14.36 30.33
C GLU A 213 -6.60 15.88 30.11
N GLY A 214 -7.45 16.70 30.73
CA GLY A 214 -7.46 18.15 30.55
C GLY A 214 -8.08 18.57 29.20
N GLU A 215 -7.72 19.75 28.70
CA GLU A 215 -8.21 20.26 27.41
C GLU A 215 -7.88 19.32 26.24
N GLU A 216 -6.72 18.65 26.28
CA GLU A 216 -6.33 17.63 25.30
C GLU A 216 -7.28 16.42 25.27
N GLY A 217 -8.06 16.19 26.34
CA GLY A 217 -9.04 15.10 26.40
C GLY A 217 -10.20 15.27 25.42
N LEU A 218 -10.53 16.51 25.01
CA LEU A 218 -11.55 16.75 24.00
C LEU A 218 -11.11 16.27 22.60
N ASP A 219 -9.80 16.18 22.36
CA ASP A 219 -9.22 15.65 21.12
C ASP A 219 -9.29 14.12 21.03
N GLU A 220 -9.73 13.45 22.10
CA GLU A 220 -9.85 11.99 22.18
C GLU A 220 -11.30 11.51 22.01
N ILE A 221 -12.20 12.39 21.57
CA ILE A 221 -13.57 12.07 21.19
C ILE A 221 -13.68 12.20 19.67
N TYR A 222 -13.99 11.08 19.01
CA TYR A 222 -13.99 10.97 17.55
C TYR A 222 -15.36 10.57 17.04
N SER A 223 -15.70 10.99 15.81
CA SER A 223 -16.82 10.36 15.10
C SER A 223 -16.38 9.01 14.50
N PHE A 224 -17.31 8.09 14.24
CA PHE A 224 -17.00 6.85 13.53
C PHE A 224 -16.47 7.14 12.12
N SER A 225 -17.06 8.11 11.42
CA SER A 225 -16.63 8.54 10.09
C SER A 225 -15.19 9.06 10.08
N GLU A 226 -14.83 9.90 11.05
CA GLU A 226 -13.46 10.39 11.24
C GLU A 226 -12.50 9.25 11.57
N SER A 227 -12.94 8.30 12.40
CA SER A 227 -12.11 7.19 12.88
C SER A 227 -11.76 6.19 11.79
N LEU A 228 -12.62 6.03 10.79
CA LEU A 228 -12.30 5.26 9.58
C LEU A 228 -11.25 5.96 8.70
N ARG A 229 -11.13 7.29 8.80
CA ARG A 229 -10.20 8.10 7.99
C ARG A 229 -8.87 8.39 8.70
N ARG A 230 -8.80 8.22 10.02
CA ARG A 230 -7.65 8.61 10.86
C ARG A 230 -7.10 7.41 11.65
N LEU A 231 -5.88 7.55 12.13
CA LEU A 231 -5.25 6.56 13.01
C LEU A 231 -5.57 6.78 14.51
N CYS A 232 -6.69 7.43 14.84
CA CYS A 232 -7.03 7.83 16.22
C CYS A 232 -7.12 6.65 17.19
N VAL A 233 -7.76 5.55 16.77
CA VAL A 233 -7.86 4.29 17.54
C VAL A 233 -6.49 3.70 17.91
N PHE A 234 -5.44 4.04 17.15
CA PHE A 234 -4.09 3.55 17.41
C PHE A 234 -3.22 4.53 18.20
N LYS A 235 -3.66 5.79 18.39
CA LYS A 235 -2.89 6.88 19.02
C LYS A 235 -2.43 6.49 20.42
N LYS A 236 -3.33 5.95 21.24
CA LYS A 236 -3.03 5.61 22.64
C LYS A 236 -2.16 4.35 22.74
N ILE A 237 -2.23 3.43 21.79
CA ILE A 237 -1.43 2.19 21.77
C ILE A 237 -0.15 2.28 20.92
N GLU A 238 0.15 3.44 20.33
CA GLU A 238 1.31 3.60 19.45
C GLU A 238 2.63 3.27 20.17
N ARG A 239 3.49 2.54 19.45
CA ARG A 239 4.82 2.16 19.94
C ARG A 239 5.77 3.34 19.80
N ARG A 240 6.29 3.81 20.93
CA ARG A 240 7.31 4.87 20.98
C ARG A 240 8.54 4.49 20.15
N SER A 241 8.98 5.43 19.30
CA SER A 241 10.23 5.34 18.52
C SER A 241 11.42 5.03 19.43
N ILE A 242 12.33 4.20 18.93
CA ILE A 242 13.53 3.79 19.67
C ILE A 242 14.53 4.95 19.68
N PRO A 243 15.04 5.37 20.85
CA PRO A 243 16.02 6.44 20.94
C PRO A 243 17.37 6.01 20.37
N TRP A 244 18.01 6.92 19.62
CA TRP A 244 19.39 6.78 19.17
C TRP A 244 20.27 7.81 19.90
N ALA A 245 20.99 7.39 20.95
CA ALA A 245 21.79 8.28 21.80
C ALA A 245 23.17 8.57 21.21
N CYS A 246 23.46 9.83 20.85
CA CYS A 246 24.70 10.26 20.20
C CYS A 246 25.29 11.50 20.90
N GLN A 247 26.44 11.96 20.43
CA GLN A 247 27.01 13.26 20.80
C GLN A 247 27.00 14.15 19.56
N LEU A 248 26.50 15.38 19.74
CA LEU A 248 26.58 16.47 18.79
C LEU A 248 27.87 17.23 19.06
N THR A 249 28.79 17.26 18.10
CA THR A 249 30.08 17.94 18.25
C THR A 249 30.16 19.20 17.40
N ILE A 250 30.57 20.32 18.00
CA ILE A 250 30.83 21.59 17.32
C ILE A 250 32.32 21.91 17.50
N GLY A 251 33.09 21.80 16.41
CA GLY A 251 34.54 21.82 16.49
C GLY A 251 35.08 20.65 17.34
N SER A 252 36.24 20.86 17.97
CA SER A 252 36.91 19.84 18.79
C SER A 252 36.57 19.90 20.29
N ASN A 253 36.05 21.02 20.76
CA ASN A 253 35.99 21.33 22.19
C ASN A 253 34.57 21.26 22.78
N LEU A 254 33.54 21.41 21.94
CA LEU A 254 32.13 21.41 22.39
C LEU A 254 31.44 20.12 21.97
N SER A 255 30.97 19.35 22.95
CA SER A 255 30.21 18.10 22.77
C SER A 255 28.94 18.15 23.61
N ILE A 256 27.78 17.97 22.95
CA ILE A 256 26.46 17.99 23.56
C ILE A 256 25.85 16.60 23.43
N LYS A 257 25.39 16.01 24.53
CA LYS A 257 24.72 14.70 24.50
C LYS A 257 23.31 14.84 23.95
N ILE A 258 23.03 14.11 22.87
CA ILE A 258 21.76 14.16 22.16
C ILE A 258 21.12 12.78 22.02
N VAL A 259 19.82 12.77 21.78
CA VAL A 259 19.04 11.58 21.44
C VAL A 259 18.21 11.91 20.21
N ALA A 260 18.41 11.15 19.13
CA ALA A 260 17.59 11.28 17.94
C ALA A 260 16.48 10.21 17.90
N TYR A 261 15.33 10.59 17.35
CA TYR A 261 14.21 9.70 17.05
C TYR A 261 13.85 9.82 15.58
N LYS A 262 13.46 8.71 14.96
CA LYS A 262 12.89 8.74 13.62
C LYS A 262 11.48 9.34 13.70
N SER A 263 11.27 10.46 13.03
CA SER A 263 9.99 11.17 12.99
C SER A 263 9.18 10.80 11.75
N ILE A 264 9.83 10.66 10.59
CA ILE A 264 9.20 10.20 9.36
C ILE A 264 10.00 9.01 8.86
N VAL A 265 9.31 7.90 8.57
CA VAL A 265 9.84 6.69 7.96
C VAL A 265 8.74 6.12 7.08
N GLN A 266 9.11 5.64 5.89
CA GLN A 266 8.16 4.89 5.06
C GLN A 266 7.80 3.58 5.76
N GLU A 267 6.55 3.45 6.19
CA GLU A 267 6.03 2.17 6.71
C GLU A 267 5.92 1.17 5.56
N LYS A 268 6.37 -0.06 5.80
CA LYS A 268 6.37 -1.16 4.83
C LYS A 268 5.75 -2.40 5.47
N VAL A 269 5.14 -3.24 4.64
CA VAL A 269 4.63 -4.54 5.09
C VAL A 269 5.80 -5.37 5.65
N LYS A 270 5.67 -5.81 6.90
CA LYS A 270 6.72 -6.56 7.60
C LYS A 270 6.81 -8.02 7.16
N LYS A 271 5.73 -8.55 6.60
CA LYS A 271 5.61 -9.93 6.12
C LYS A 271 5.84 -10.00 4.62
N SER A 272 6.52 -11.04 4.19
CA SER A 272 6.72 -11.36 2.78
C SER A 272 5.80 -12.51 2.37
N TRP A 273 5.32 -12.48 1.13
CA TRP A 273 4.61 -13.61 0.54
C TRP A 273 5.56 -14.80 0.38
N THR A 274 5.24 -15.91 1.06
CA THR A 274 6.00 -17.15 0.95
C THR A 274 5.51 -17.93 -0.26
N VAL A 275 6.43 -18.32 -1.14
CA VAL A 275 6.10 -19.16 -2.30
C VAL A 275 5.85 -20.59 -1.81
N VAL A 276 4.70 -21.14 -2.17
CA VAL A 276 4.26 -22.50 -1.83
C VAL A 276 3.78 -23.22 -3.08
N ASP A 277 3.82 -24.55 -3.08
CA ASP A 277 3.24 -25.33 -4.17
C ASP A 277 1.71 -25.25 -4.14
N ALA A 278 1.07 -25.17 -5.32
CA ALA A 278 -0.37 -24.98 -5.42
C ALA A 278 -1.18 -26.22 -5.02
N ARG A 279 -0.60 -27.42 -5.10
CA ARG A 279 -1.27 -28.69 -4.76
C ARG A 279 -1.11 -29.01 -3.29
N THR A 280 0.11 -28.88 -2.76
CA THR A 280 0.41 -29.26 -1.37
C THR A 280 0.28 -28.11 -0.38
N VAL A 281 0.30 -26.85 -0.87
CA VAL A 281 0.27 -25.61 -0.05
C VAL A 281 1.41 -25.57 0.96
N LYS A 282 2.51 -26.24 0.62
CA LYS A 282 3.69 -26.38 1.48
C LYS A 282 4.88 -25.69 0.85
N LYS A 283 5.71 -25.12 1.71
CA LYS A 283 6.96 -24.47 1.32
C LYS A 283 8.04 -25.51 1.04
N GLU A 284 7.99 -26.64 1.75
CA GLU A 284 9.00 -27.70 1.73
C GLU A 284 9.13 -28.35 0.35
N ASP A 285 8.03 -28.37 -0.42
CA ASP A 285 7.97 -28.92 -1.77
C ASP A 285 8.53 -27.95 -2.83
N VAL A 286 8.81 -26.69 -2.45
CA VAL A 286 9.40 -25.69 -3.33
C VAL A 286 10.86 -25.46 -2.94
N GLN A 287 11.78 -25.97 -3.75
CA GLN A 287 13.22 -25.70 -3.62
C GLN A 287 13.68 -24.75 -4.72
N LYS A 288 14.44 -23.72 -4.31
CA LYS A 288 15.05 -22.77 -5.25
C LYS A 288 16.50 -23.19 -5.49
N GLU A 289 16.75 -23.71 -6.67
CA GLU A 289 18.10 -23.99 -7.16
C GLU A 289 18.54 -22.85 -8.09
N THR A 290 19.78 -22.41 -7.98
CA THR A 290 20.36 -21.37 -8.83
C THR A 290 21.60 -21.94 -9.48
N VAL A 291 21.53 -22.12 -10.79
CA VAL A 291 22.63 -22.60 -11.64
C VAL A 291 23.30 -21.40 -12.30
N TYR A 292 24.63 -21.44 -12.39
CA TYR A 292 25.41 -20.40 -13.04
C TYR A 292 25.92 -20.96 -14.37
N CYS A 293 25.63 -20.29 -15.47
CA CYS A 293 26.15 -20.66 -16.79
C CYS A 293 27.06 -19.54 -17.31
N LEU A 294 28.10 -19.91 -18.05
CA LEU A 294 28.85 -18.97 -18.87
C LEU A 294 27.90 -18.35 -19.89
N ASN A 295 28.11 -17.05 -20.13
CA ASN A 295 27.37 -16.34 -21.17
C ASN A 295 28.10 -16.52 -22.52
N ASP A 296 28.36 -17.78 -22.89
CA ASP A 296 28.85 -18.23 -24.19
C ASP A 296 27.71 -18.87 -25.00
N ASP A 297 27.95 -19.19 -26.27
CA ASP A 297 26.93 -19.78 -27.14
C ASP A 297 26.47 -21.18 -26.67
N ASP A 298 27.29 -21.85 -25.86
CA ASP A 298 27.07 -23.21 -25.35
C ASP A 298 26.45 -23.25 -23.93
N GLU A 299 26.26 -22.10 -23.28
CA GLU A 299 25.73 -21.92 -21.92
C GLU A 299 26.33 -22.89 -20.88
N THR A 300 27.67 -22.99 -20.87
CA THR A 300 28.38 -24.00 -20.06
C THR A 300 28.15 -23.78 -18.56
N GLU A 301 27.68 -24.81 -17.83
CA GLU A 301 27.46 -24.74 -16.38
C GLU A 301 28.78 -24.62 -15.59
N VAL A 302 28.81 -23.70 -14.62
CA VAL A 302 29.96 -23.38 -13.77
C VAL A 302 29.60 -23.54 -12.30
N PRO A 303 30.42 -24.22 -11.50
CA PRO A 303 30.19 -24.34 -10.07
C PRO A 303 30.37 -22.98 -9.37
N LYS A 304 29.58 -22.75 -8.32
CA LYS A 304 29.54 -21.48 -7.60
C LYS A 304 30.90 -21.09 -7.01
N GLU A 305 31.72 -22.07 -6.60
CA GLU A 305 33.04 -21.83 -6.02
C GLU A 305 34.05 -21.24 -7.02
N GLU A 306 33.83 -21.47 -8.31
CA GLU A 306 34.69 -20.93 -9.39
C GLU A 306 34.27 -19.51 -9.81
N THR A 307 33.17 -18.99 -9.27
CA THR A 307 32.72 -17.62 -9.55
C THR A 307 33.47 -16.60 -8.69
N ILE A 308 34.02 -15.57 -9.36
CA ILE A 308 34.65 -14.42 -8.68
C ILE A 308 33.76 -13.19 -8.84
N GLN A 309 33.65 -12.39 -7.78
CA GLN A 309 32.96 -11.11 -7.86
C GLN A 309 33.81 -10.15 -8.70
N GLY A 310 33.16 -9.41 -9.58
CA GLY A 310 33.82 -8.43 -10.45
C GLY A 310 32.99 -7.15 -10.54
N TYR A 311 33.68 -6.04 -10.74
CA TYR A 311 33.07 -4.74 -10.95
C TYR A 311 33.39 -4.25 -12.35
N ARG A 312 32.42 -3.58 -12.97
CA ARG A 312 32.64 -2.91 -14.25
C ARG A 312 33.30 -1.56 -14.00
N TYR A 313 34.47 -1.34 -14.59
CA TYR A 313 35.15 -0.05 -14.59
C TYR A 313 35.32 0.39 -16.04
N GLY A 314 34.35 1.18 -16.53
CA GLY A 314 34.26 1.50 -17.95
C GLY A 314 33.88 0.27 -18.79
N SER A 315 34.73 -0.05 -19.77
CA SER A 315 34.60 -1.25 -20.61
C SER A 315 35.04 -2.53 -19.90
N ASP A 316 35.94 -2.40 -18.91
CA ASP A 316 36.69 -3.52 -18.37
C ASP A 316 35.99 -4.12 -17.16
N ILE A 317 36.16 -5.43 -16.98
CA ILE A 317 35.67 -6.16 -15.82
C ILE A 317 36.87 -6.43 -14.92
N ILE A 318 36.90 -5.78 -13.76
CA ILE A 318 37.97 -5.94 -12.78
C ILE A 318 37.52 -6.98 -11.76
N PRO A 319 38.20 -8.15 -11.67
CA PRO A 319 37.93 -9.11 -10.62
C PRO A 319 38.33 -8.54 -9.27
N PHE A 320 37.41 -8.53 -8.32
CA PHE A 320 37.64 -7.98 -6.99
C PHE A 320 36.99 -8.87 -5.94
N SER A 321 37.83 -9.54 -5.15
CA SER A 321 37.34 -10.51 -4.17
C SER A 321 36.62 -9.79 -3.02
N LYS A 322 35.67 -10.49 -2.38
CA LYS A 322 34.98 -9.96 -1.18
C LYS A 322 35.94 -9.66 -0.02
N VAL A 323 37.07 -10.36 0.05
CA VAL A 323 38.09 -10.15 1.08
C VAL A 323 38.80 -8.82 0.85
N ASP A 324 39.20 -8.56 -0.39
CA ASP A 324 39.82 -7.29 -0.78
C ASP A 324 38.83 -6.14 -0.61
N GLU A 325 37.57 -6.34 -0.99
CA GLU A 325 36.50 -5.35 -0.81
C GLU A 325 36.33 -4.96 0.66
N GLU A 326 36.21 -5.92 1.58
CA GLU A 326 36.01 -5.61 3.00
C GLU A 326 37.25 -4.96 3.66
N GLN A 327 38.46 -5.24 3.13
CA GLN A 327 39.68 -4.59 3.61
C GLN A 327 39.82 -3.16 3.08
N MET A 328 39.55 -2.94 1.79
CA MET A 328 39.72 -1.65 1.12
C MET A 328 38.50 -0.72 1.27
N LYS A 329 37.34 -1.24 1.66
CA LYS A 329 36.14 -0.45 1.90
C LYS A 329 36.40 0.64 2.94
N TYR A 330 35.86 1.83 2.67
CA TYR A 330 35.89 2.94 3.62
C TYR A 330 35.24 2.54 4.95
N LYS A 331 35.99 2.68 6.05
CA LYS A 331 35.51 2.41 7.41
C LYS A 331 35.27 3.73 8.11
N SER A 332 34.05 3.91 8.61
CA SER A 332 33.72 5.09 9.41
C SER A 332 34.34 4.97 10.80
N GLU A 333 34.78 6.10 11.37
CA GLU A 333 35.36 6.20 12.71
C GLU A 333 34.37 5.79 13.83
N GLY A 334 33.09 5.72 13.48
CA GLY A 334 32.01 5.25 14.32
C GLY A 334 30.82 6.18 14.27
N LYS A 335 29.93 5.96 15.23
CA LYS A 335 28.72 6.77 15.41
C LYS A 335 29.09 8.23 15.70
N CYS A 336 28.60 9.16 14.89
CA CYS A 336 28.84 10.59 15.09
C CYS A 336 27.69 11.47 14.57
N PHE A 337 27.58 12.66 15.15
CA PHE A 337 26.72 13.74 14.69
C PHE A 337 27.51 15.05 14.78
N SER A 338 28.36 15.33 13.79
CA SER A 338 29.34 16.43 13.86
C SER A 338 28.96 17.58 12.94
N VAL A 339 28.94 18.81 13.47
CA VAL A 339 28.68 20.01 12.67
C VAL A 339 29.90 20.30 11.80
N LEU A 340 29.66 20.42 10.49
CA LEU A 340 30.66 20.79 9.48
C LEU A 340 30.70 22.31 9.27
N GLY A 341 29.55 22.97 9.35
CA GLY A 341 29.44 24.41 9.18
C GLY A 341 28.00 24.90 9.30
N PHE A 342 27.80 26.20 9.11
CA PHE A 342 26.50 26.86 9.14
C PHE A 342 26.27 27.64 7.85
N CYS A 343 25.03 27.68 7.39
CA CYS A 343 24.61 28.47 6.23
C CYS A 343 23.22 29.05 6.44
N ARG A 344 22.80 29.99 5.57
CA ARG A 344 21.44 30.55 5.61
C ARG A 344 20.42 29.51 5.18
N SER A 345 19.24 29.53 5.79
CA SER A 345 18.12 28.62 5.46
C SER A 345 17.79 28.62 3.96
N SER A 346 17.78 29.81 3.35
CA SER A 346 17.55 30.01 1.90
C SER A 346 18.52 29.28 0.94
N GLN A 347 19.69 28.85 1.41
CA GLN A 347 20.65 28.10 0.59
C GLN A 347 20.29 26.61 0.47
N VAL A 348 19.45 26.09 1.36
CA VAL A 348 19.08 24.68 1.37
C VAL A 348 17.79 24.48 0.58
N GLN A 349 17.92 23.82 -0.58
CA GLN A 349 16.80 23.62 -1.52
C GLN A 349 16.52 22.15 -1.83
N TYR A 350 17.46 21.26 -1.51
CA TYR A 350 17.41 19.85 -1.91
C TYR A 350 17.43 18.95 -0.69
N PHE A 351 16.52 17.98 -0.66
CA PHE A 351 16.47 16.96 0.36
C PHE A 351 16.63 15.57 -0.27
N MET A 352 17.29 14.69 0.45
CA MET A 352 17.46 13.29 0.13
C MET A 352 17.16 12.42 1.37
N GLY A 353 17.26 11.11 1.17
CA GLY A 353 17.04 10.12 2.22
C GLY A 353 15.60 9.63 2.28
N ASN A 354 15.39 8.61 3.11
CA ASN A 354 14.12 7.91 3.29
C ASN A 354 13.56 8.07 4.71
N GLN A 355 14.16 8.94 5.51
CA GLN A 355 13.78 9.18 6.90
C GLN A 355 14.09 10.60 7.33
N VAL A 356 13.31 11.12 8.27
CA VAL A 356 13.55 12.39 8.96
C VAL A 356 13.83 12.11 10.42
N LEU A 357 14.89 12.70 10.98
CA LEU A 357 15.27 12.52 12.38
C LEU A 357 14.96 13.79 13.17
N LYS A 358 14.29 13.65 14.32
CA LYS A 358 14.19 14.72 15.32
C LYS A 358 15.24 14.48 16.40
N VAL A 359 16.07 15.48 16.65
CA VAL A 359 17.19 15.45 17.58
C VAL A 359 16.85 16.28 18.81
N PHE A 360 16.88 15.64 19.97
CA PHE A 360 16.63 16.24 21.28
C PHE A 360 17.87 16.12 22.16
N ALA A 361 17.88 16.83 23.28
CA ALA A 361 18.87 16.61 24.32
C ALA A 361 18.66 15.25 25.01
N ALA A 362 19.72 14.72 25.62
CA ALA A 362 19.61 13.52 26.45
C ALA A 362 18.69 13.77 27.67
N ARG A 363 17.78 12.84 27.95
CA ARG A 363 16.66 13.02 28.92
C ARG A 363 17.09 13.47 30.31
N ASP A 364 18.24 13.01 30.78
CA ASP A 364 18.71 13.25 32.15
C ASP A 364 19.80 14.33 32.22
N ASP A 365 20.09 15.02 31.12
CA ASP A 365 21.18 16.00 31.02
C ASP A 365 20.63 17.42 30.80
N LYS A 366 20.42 18.14 31.91
CA LYS A 366 19.93 19.54 31.88
C LYS A 366 20.92 20.49 31.22
N ALA A 367 22.22 20.26 31.35
CA ALA A 367 23.24 21.10 30.73
C ALA A 367 23.20 20.95 29.20
N ALA A 368 23.05 19.71 28.72
CA ALA A 368 22.86 19.45 27.29
C ALA A 368 21.55 20.04 26.76
N ALA A 369 20.47 20.03 27.54
CA ALA A 369 19.19 20.64 27.16
C ALA A 369 19.32 22.16 26.97
N VAL A 370 19.95 22.86 27.91
CA VAL A 370 20.19 24.30 27.79
C VAL A 370 21.09 24.60 26.60
N ALA A 371 22.20 23.86 26.44
CA ALA A 371 23.12 24.08 25.33
C ALA A 371 22.46 23.86 23.94
N LEU A 372 21.62 22.83 23.81
CA LEU A 372 20.91 22.56 22.57
C LEU A 372 19.82 23.60 22.30
N SER A 373 19.06 24.01 23.31
CA SER A 373 18.04 25.07 23.19
C SER A 373 18.68 26.40 22.78
N SER A 374 19.81 26.78 23.40
CA SER A 374 20.57 27.98 22.98
C SER A 374 21.01 27.91 21.51
N LEU A 375 21.43 26.74 21.03
CA LEU A 375 21.78 26.55 19.62
C LEU A 375 20.55 26.65 18.71
N ILE A 376 19.41 26.07 19.10
CA ILE A 376 18.15 26.11 18.34
C ILE A 376 17.68 27.56 18.18
N HIS A 377 17.60 28.33 19.27
CA HIS A 377 17.20 29.74 19.21
C HIS A 377 18.18 30.58 18.39
N ALA A 378 19.48 30.38 18.54
CA ALA A 378 20.47 31.12 17.74
C ALA A 378 20.33 30.83 16.24
N LEU A 379 19.99 29.61 15.85
CA LEU A 379 19.74 29.26 14.45
C LEU A 379 18.44 29.88 13.93
N ASP A 380 17.39 29.90 14.76
CA ASP A 380 16.09 30.46 14.43
C ASP A 380 16.14 31.99 14.27
N GLU A 381 16.71 32.69 15.25
CA GLU A 381 16.88 34.15 15.25
C GLU A 381 17.73 34.66 14.07
N LEU A 382 18.72 33.88 13.65
CA LEU A 382 19.65 34.24 12.57
C LEU A 382 19.24 33.71 11.19
N ASP A 383 18.11 33.01 11.07
CA ASP A 383 17.66 32.31 9.85
C ASP A 383 18.78 31.42 9.24
N MET A 384 19.45 30.67 10.12
CA MET A 384 20.57 29.79 9.79
C MET A 384 20.24 28.32 10.07
N VAL A 385 20.97 27.45 9.38
CA VAL A 385 20.91 26.01 9.52
C VAL A 385 22.31 25.43 9.66
N ALA A 386 22.42 24.28 10.33
CA ALA A 386 23.68 23.58 10.52
C ALA A 386 23.85 22.47 9.48
N VAL A 387 24.97 22.46 8.75
CA VAL A 387 25.36 21.32 7.91
C VAL A 387 26.11 20.33 8.79
N VAL A 388 25.63 19.10 8.86
CA VAL A 388 26.14 18.07 9.77
C VAL A 388 26.55 16.80 9.02
N ARG A 389 27.63 16.17 9.49
CA ARG A 389 27.99 14.80 9.14
C ARG A 389 27.33 13.86 10.13
N TYR A 390 26.50 12.97 9.60
CA TYR A 390 25.75 11.97 10.33
C TYR A 390 26.26 10.57 10.00
N VAL A 391 26.59 9.79 11.03
CA VAL A 391 26.94 8.37 10.90
C VAL A 391 26.14 7.59 11.94
N TYR A 392 25.26 6.70 11.49
CA TYR A 392 24.39 5.92 12.39
C TYR A 392 25.19 4.98 13.30
N ASP A 393 26.12 4.22 12.72
CA ASP A 393 27.03 3.28 13.38
C ASP A 393 28.29 3.03 12.50
N ARG A 394 29.19 2.14 12.94
CA ARG A 394 30.44 1.78 12.22
C ARG A 394 30.21 1.08 10.87
N ARG A 395 29.01 0.55 10.62
CA ARG A 395 28.68 -0.21 9.39
C ARG A 395 28.05 0.69 8.33
N ALA A 396 27.38 1.74 8.77
CA ALA A 396 26.73 2.72 7.91
C ALA A 396 27.75 3.64 7.24
N ASN A 397 27.45 3.99 5.99
CA ASN A 397 28.16 5.03 5.26
C ASN A 397 27.83 6.40 5.89
N PRO A 398 28.81 7.32 5.95
CA PRO A 398 28.57 8.68 6.40
C PRO A 398 27.60 9.39 5.45
N GLN A 399 26.68 10.14 6.04
CA GLN A 399 25.76 11.02 5.34
C GLN A 399 26.11 12.46 5.67
N VAL A 400 25.92 13.35 4.70
CA VAL A 400 25.90 14.79 4.93
C VAL A 400 24.44 15.21 4.90
N GLY A 401 24.04 16.06 5.84
CA GLY A 401 22.67 16.54 5.93
C GLY A 401 22.60 17.92 6.56
N VAL A 402 21.39 18.47 6.58
CA VAL A 402 21.07 19.73 7.25
C VAL A 402 20.36 19.41 8.56
N ALA A 403 20.67 20.16 9.60
CA ALA A 403 19.94 20.22 10.87
C ALA A 403 19.41 21.64 11.05
N PHE A 404 18.09 21.79 11.05
CA PHE A 404 17.41 23.09 11.16
C PHE A 404 16.50 23.14 12.39
N PRO A 405 16.27 24.33 12.99
CA PRO A 405 15.48 24.48 14.21
C PRO A 405 13.99 24.19 13.96
N CYS A 406 13.34 23.56 14.94
CA CYS A 406 11.90 23.35 14.98
C CYS A 406 11.41 23.61 16.39
N ILE A 407 10.80 24.79 16.57
CA ILE A 407 10.23 25.28 17.83
C ILE A 407 8.72 25.02 17.80
N LYS A 408 8.21 24.37 18.84
CA LYS A 408 6.79 24.11 19.09
C LYS A 408 6.48 24.48 20.54
N ASP A 409 5.21 24.71 20.84
CA ASP A 409 4.77 25.14 22.17
C ASP A 409 5.18 24.17 23.29
N THR A 410 5.24 22.87 22.97
CA THR A 410 5.56 21.80 23.94
C THR A 410 7.02 21.38 23.92
N TYR A 411 7.75 21.61 22.83
CA TYR A 411 9.13 21.15 22.70
C TYR A 411 9.90 21.90 21.62
N GLU A 412 11.22 21.88 21.77
CA GLU A 412 12.18 22.36 20.78
C GLU A 412 13.07 21.21 20.33
N CYS A 413 13.38 21.14 19.03
CA CYS A 413 14.29 20.13 18.50
C CYS A 413 15.00 20.61 17.24
N LEU A 414 16.09 19.91 16.88
CA LEU A 414 16.67 20.00 15.54
C LEU A 414 16.10 18.91 14.64
N VAL A 415 15.70 19.27 13.43
CA VAL A 415 15.25 18.32 12.41
C VAL A 415 16.40 18.06 11.45
N TYR A 416 16.83 16.81 11.35
CA TYR A 416 17.86 16.37 10.41
C TYR A 416 17.25 15.72 9.17
N VAL A 417 17.71 16.19 8.01
CA VAL A 417 17.39 15.67 6.68
C VAL A 417 18.68 15.51 5.87
N GLN A 418 18.84 14.39 5.17
CA GLN A 418 20.02 14.13 4.35
C GLN A 418 20.05 15.09 3.14
N LEU A 419 21.25 15.56 2.78
CA LEU A 419 21.51 16.36 1.59
C LEU A 419 22.12 15.47 0.49
N PRO A 420 21.92 15.84 -0.79
CA PRO A 420 22.57 15.15 -1.91
C PRO A 420 24.08 15.34 -1.90
N PHE A 421 24.80 14.31 -2.34
CA PHE A 421 26.19 14.45 -2.79
C PHE A 421 26.24 14.96 -4.24
N MET A 422 27.44 15.30 -4.71
CA MET A 422 27.64 15.78 -6.07
C MET A 422 27.19 14.75 -7.11
N GLU A 423 27.42 13.47 -6.83
CA GLU A 423 27.09 12.32 -7.67
C GLU A 423 25.58 12.06 -7.77
N ASP A 424 24.79 12.55 -6.79
CA ASP A 424 23.34 12.39 -6.77
C ASP A 424 22.62 13.42 -7.65
N LEU A 425 23.28 14.52 -8.01
CA LEU A 425 22.69 15.62 -8.77
C LEU A 425 22.53 15.27 -10.25
N ARG A 426 21.31 15.39 -10.76
CA ARG A 426 20.98 15.18 -12.18
C ARG A 426 20.74 16.51 -12.88
N GLN A 427 21.68 16.93 -13.71
CA GLN A 427 21.64 18.22 -14.40
C GLN A 427 20.92 18.12 -15.76
N TYR A 428 19.58 18.02 -15.73
CA TYR A 428 18.79 18.08 -16.96
C TYR A 428 18.56 19.53 -17.40
N LYS A 429 18.92 19.83 -18.65
CA LYS A 429 18.63 21.14 -19.27
C LYS A 429 17.23 21.08 -19.90
N LEU A 430 16.28 21.76 -19.27
CA LEU A 430 14.92 21.91 -19.78
C LEU A 430 14.74 23.30 -20.42
N SER A 431 13.96 23.36 -21.51
CA SER A 431 13.65 24.63 -22.17
C SER A 431 12.75 25.50 -21.27
N PRO A 432 13.08 26.79 -21.06
CA PRO A 432 12.25 27.68 -20.25
C PRO A 432 10.84 27.86 -20.84
N LEU A 433 9.81 27.60 -20.04
CA LEU A 433 8.41 27.76 -20.48
C LEU A 433 7.95 29.23 -20.52
N LYS A 434 8.45 30.07 -19.60
CA LYS A 434 8.02 31.47 -19.42
C LYS A 434 8.21 32.35 -20.67
N ASN A 435 9.27 32.12 -21.43
CA ASN A 435 9.63 32.93 -22.61
C ASN A 435 9.27 32.25 -23.93
N ASN A 436 8.54 31.13 -23.88
CA ASN A 436 8.23 30.35 -25.07
C ASN A 436 6.99 30.89 -25.78
N LYS A 437 7.20 31.59 -26.91
CA LYS A 437 6.13 32.15 -27.75
C LYS A 437 5.09 31.12 -28.22
N LYS A 438 5.41 29.83 -28.21
CA LYS A 438 4.49 28.74 -28.63
C LYS A 438 3.52 28.32 -27.53
N CYS A 439 3.83 28.61 -26.26
CA CYS A 439 3.08 28.13 -25.10
C CYS A 439 2.62 29.27 -24.19
N THR A 440 2.57 30.50 -24.71
CA THR A 440 2.08 31.65 -23.96
C THR A 440 0.56 31.52 -23.78
N PRO A 441 0.04 31.43 -22.53
CA PRO A 441 -1.39 31.34 -22.31
C PRO A 441 -2.09 32.65 -22.65
N THR A 442 -3.35 32.57 -23.09
CA THR A 442 -4.20 33.75 -23.28
C THR A 442 -4.74 34.26 -21.94
N GLU A 443 -5.19 35.52 -21.89
CA GLU A 443 -5.78 36.09 -20.67
C GLU A 443 -7.01 35.30 -20.20
N ALA A 444 -7.83 34.81 -21.15
CA ALA A 444 -8.96 33.96 -20.84
C ALA A 444 -8.54 32.62 -20.20
N GLN A 445 -7.41 32.05 -20.64
CA GLN A 445 -6.85 30.83 -20.05
C GLN A 445 -6.30 31.09 -18.65
N LEU A 446 -5.62 32.23 -18.43
CA LEU A 446 -5.14 32.63 -17.10
C LEU A 446 -6.30 32.84 -16.13
N SER A 447 -7.34 33.56 -16.55
CA SER A 447 -8.54 33.79 -15.75
C SER A 447 -9.28 32.49 -15.42
N ALA A 448 -9.38 31.56 -16.37
CA ALA A 448 -10.01 30.26 -16.13
C ALA A 448 -9.22 29.40 -15.13
N VAL A 449 -7.89 29.40 -15.22
CA VAL A 449 -7.02 28.72 -14.25
C VAL A 449 -7.07 29.38 -12.88
N GLY A 450 -7.10 30.72 -12.81
CA GLY A 450 -7.30 31.46 -11.57
C GLY A 450 -8.61 31.07 -10.88
N ALA A 451 -9.72 31.09 -11.62
CA ALA A 451 -11.02 30.67 -11.10
C ALA A 451 -11.04 29.20 -10.65
N LEU A 452 -10.26 28.31 -11.30
CA LEU A 452 -10.11 26.94 -10.86
C LEU A 452 -9.36 26.85 -9.53
N ILE A 453 -8.22 27.55 -9.40
CA ILE A 453 -7.42 27.61 -8.16
C ILE A 453 -8.29 28.10 -6.99
N ASP A 454 -9.07 29.15 -7.19
CA ASP A 454 -9.97 29.69 -6.17
C ASP A 454 -11.07 28.68 -5.78
N SER A 455 -11.64 27.98 -6.77
CA SER A 455 -12.70 26.98 -6.54
C SER A 455 -12.23 25.67 -5.89
N MET A 456 -10.95 25.29 -6.11
CA MET A 456 -10.34 24.04 -5.64
C MET A 456 -9.42 24.24 -4.44
N SER A 457 -9.48 25.39 -3.77
CA SER A 457 -8.71 25.60 -2.54
C SER A 457 -9.15 24.62 -1.45
N LEU A 458 -8.20 23.85 -0.93
CA LEU A 458 -8.39 22.96 0.23
C LEU A 458 -8.06 23.67 1.55
N VAL A 459 -7.86 24.97 1.50
CA VAL A 459 -7.48 25.79 2.64
C VAL A 459 -8.57 26.81 2.89
N LYS A 460 -9.18 26.76 4.07
CA LYS A 460 -10.10 27.79 4.58
C LYS A 460 -9.31 28.69 5.51
N LYS A 461 -9.29 29.99 5.19
CA LYS A 461 -8.72 31.01 6.06
C LYS A 461 -9.85 31.59 6.88
N ASP A 462 -9.77 31.45 8.19
CA ASP A 462 -10.65 32.19 9.08
C ASP A 462 -10.07 33.60 9.27
N GLU A 463 -10.83 34.63 8.89
CA GLU A 463 -10.39 36.02 8.97
C GLU A 463 -10.35 36.52 10.43
N GLU A 464 -11.08 35.87 11.35
CA GLU A 464 -11.16 36.29 12.75
C GLU A 464 -9.99 35.74 13.58
N GLU A 465 -9.61 34.47 13.39
CA GLU A 465 -8.53 33.83 14.15
C GLU A 465 -7.16 33.86 13.47
N ASN A 466 -7.08 34.29 12.20
CA ASN A 466 -5.87 34.19 11.37
C ASN A 466 -5.31 32.76 11.30
N THR A 467 -6.17 31.76 11.51
CA THR A 467 -5.85 30.34 11.48
C THR A 467 -6.14 29.77 10.10
N ILE A 468 -5.21 28.96 9.60
CA ILE A 468 -5.34 28.28 8.32
C ILE A 468 -5.87 26.88 8.59
N GLU A 469 -7.13 26.64 8.27
CA GLU A 469 -7.76 25.32 8.39
C GLU A 469 -7.58 24.53 7.08
N ASP A 470 -6.96 23.35 7.19
CA ASP A 470 -6.85 22.39 6.09
C ASP A 470 -8.13 21.53 6.03
N LEU A 471 -8.89 21.70 4.96
CA LEU A 471 -10.15 20.99 4.71
C LEU A 471 -9.94 19.50 4.42
N PHE A 472 -8.73 19.10 4.00
CA PHE A 472 -8.42 17.72 3.67
C PHE A 472 -7.00 17.33 4.14
N PRO A 473 -6.81 17.10 5.46
CA PRO A 473 -5.51 16.85 6.07
C PRO A 473 -4.96 15.46 5.74
N THR A 474 -4.35 15.34 4.55
CA THR A 474 -3.78 14.08 4.01
C THR A 474 -2.73 13.43 4.91
N THR A 475 -2.02 14.22 5.71
CA THR A 475 -1.00 13.70 6.65
C THR A 475 -1.59 12.87 7.79
N LYS A 476 -2.88 13.01 8.07
CA LYS A 476 -3.62 12.21 9.07
C LYS A 476 -4.20 10.91 8.49
N ILE A 477 -4.19 10.77 7.16
CA ILE A 477 -4.75 9.63 6.45
C ILE A 477 -3.72 8.48 6.44
N PRO A 478 -4.07 7.27 6.90
CA PRO A 478 -3.17 6.13 6.81
C PRO A 478 -2.99 5.65 5.36
N ASN A 479 -1.87 4.99 5.07
CA ASN A 479 -1.67 4.37 3.76
C ASN A 479 -2.78 3.30 3.51
N PRO A 480 -3.64 3.48 2.49
CA PRO A 480 -4.78 2.59 2.23
C PRO A 480 -4.37 1.16 1.85
N GLU A 481 -3.13 0.96 1.38
CA GLU A 481 -2.60 -0.35 1.02
C GLU A 481 -2.69 -1.35 2.17
N PHE A 482 -2.44 -0.93 3.41
CA PHE A 482 -2.49 -1.82 4.58
C PHE A 482 -3.91 -2.30 4.87
N GLN A 483 -4.89 -1.40 4.90
CA GLN A 483 -6.27 -1.79 5.15
C GLN A 483 -6.84 -2.62 4.00
N ARG A 484 -6.50 -2.28 2.75
CA ARG A 484 -6.86 -3.12 1.60
C ARG A 484 -6.25 -4.51 1.69
N LEU A 485 -4.99 -4.62 2.11
CA LEU A 485 -4.34 -5.91 2.34
C LEU A 485 -5.06 -6.72 3.43
N PHE A 486 -5.36 -6.09 4.57
CA PHE A 486 -6.04 -6.75 5.70
C PHE A 486 -7.46 -7.20 5.34
N GLN A 487 -8.19 -6.39 4.58
CA GLN A 487 -9.50 -6.76 4.03
C GLN A 487 -9.39 -8.04 3.19
N CYS A 488 -8.45 -8.10 2.24
CA CYS A 488 -8.25 -9.27 1.39
C CYS A 488 -7.81 -10.50 2.20
N LEU A 489 -6.93 -10.33 3.19
CA LEU A 489 -6.45 -11.41 4.04
C LEU A 489 -7.57 -11.98 4.91
N LEU A 490 -8.37 -11.13 5.56
CA LEU A 490 -9.50 -11.58 6.37
C LEU A 490 -10.54 -12.31 5.51
N HIS A 491 -10.91 -11.72 4.37
CA HIS A 491 -11.88 -12.32 3.47
C HIS A 491 -11.41 -13.70 2.97
N LYS A 492 -10.13 -13.85 2.60
CA LYS A 492 -9.60 -15.15 2.18
C LYS A 492 -9.44 -16.15 3.33
N ALA A 493 -9.29 -15.69 4.57
CA ALA A 493 -9.25 -16.55 5.75
C ALA A 493 -10.65 -17.10 6.09
N LEU A 494 -11.69 -16.25 6.08
CA LEU A 494 -13.06 -16.63 6.40
C LEU A 494 -13.80 -17.28 5.22
N HIS A 495 -13.51 -16.83 4.00
CA HIS A 495 -14.13 -17.28 2.75
C HIS A 495 -13.07 -17.76 1.74
N PRO A 496 -12.48 -18.96 1.93
CA PRO A 496 -11.38 -19.43 1.08
C PRO A 496 -11.74 -19.58 -0.41
N GLN A 497 -12.98 -19.96 -0.69
CA GLN A 497 -13.47 -20.27 -2.05
C GLN A 497 -13.96 -19.03 -2.82
N GLU A 498 -14.28 -17.94 -2.13
CA GLU A 498 -14.80 -16.73 -2.77
C GLU A 498 -13.68 -15.91 -3.42
N PRO A 499 -13.94 -15.15 -4.50
CA PRO A 499 -12.94 -14.28 -5.12
C PRO A 499 -12.48 -13.16 -4.17
N LEU A 500 -11.51 -12.35 -4.61
CA LEU A 500 -11.11 -11.18 -3.81
C LEU A 500 -12.28 -10.20 -3.68
N PRO A 501 -12.51 -9.63 -2.49
CA PRO A 501 -13.61 -8.69 -2.29
C PRO A 501 -13.33 -7.39 -3.07
N PRO A 502 -14.38 -6.64 -3.48
CA PRO A 502 -14.21 -5.30 -4.01
C PRO A 502 -13.56 -4.37 -2.97
N ILE A 503 -13.01 -3.24 -3.41
CA ILE A 503 -12.48 -2.22 -2.50
C ILE A 503 -13.66 -1.67 -1.67
N GLN A 504 -13.51 -1.65 -0.34
CA GLN A 504 -14.52 -1.07 0.53
C GLN A 504 -14.72 0.42 0.23
N GLN A 505 -15.97 0.85 0.11
CA GLN A 505 -16.31 2.20 -0.30
C GLN A 505 -15.74 3.27 0.65
N HIS A 506 -15.64 2.98 1.95
CA HIS A 506 -15.06 3.92 2.92
C HIS A 506 -13.56 4.22 2.64
N ILE A 507 -12.81 3.29 2.04
CA ILE A 507 -11.41 3.51 1.66
C ILE A 507 -11.33 4.51 0.50
N LEU A 508 -12.25 4.42 -0.47
CA LEU A 508 -12.36 5.39 -1.56
C LEU A 508 -12.80 6.75 -1.03
N ASN A 509 -13.87 6.78 -0.23
CA ASN A 509 -14.41 8.00 0.37
C ASN A 509 -13.42 8.72 1.30
N MET A 510 -12.40 8.02 1.82
CA MET A 510 -11.31 8.63 2.60
C MET A 510 -10.31 9.38 1.72
N LEU A 511 -10.14 8.94 0.47
CA LEU A 511 -9.19 9.50 -0.51
C LEU A 511 -9.83 10.55 -1.41
N ASP A 512 -11.15 10.52 -1.54
CA ASP A 512 -11.91 11.49 -2.32
C ASP A 512 -11.87 12.89 -1.65
N PRO A 513 -11.72 13.97 -2.45
CA PRO A 513 -11.78 15.33 -1.91
C PRO A 513 -13.19 15.66 -1.37
N PRO A 514 -13.31 16.70 -0.54
CA PRO A 514 -14.61 17.13 -0.03
C PRO A 514 -15.62 17.39 -1.16
N THR A 515 -16.83 16.84 -1.02
CA THR A 515 -17.88 16.89 -2.05
C THR A 515 -18.26 18.32 -2.45
N GLU A 516 -18.21 19.26 -1.51
CA GLU A 516 -18.43 20.67 -1.75
C GLU A 516 -17.39 21.27 -2.71
N VAL A 517 -16.12 20.91 -2.54
CA VAL A 517 -15.03 21.36 -3.44
C VAL A 517 -15.22 20.75 -4.83
N THR A 518 -15.55 19.46 -4.89
CA THR A 518 -15.85 18.76 -6.15
C THR A 518 -17.04 19.36 -6.89
N THR A 519 -18.04 19.87 -6.17
CA THR A 519 -19.21 20.52 -6.75
C THR A 519 -18.88 21.93 -7.23
N LYS A 520 -18.18 22.73 -6.40
CA LYS A 520 -17.74 24.09 -6.72
C LYS A 520 -16.86 24.12 -7.97
N CYS A 521 -15.99 23.12 -8.15
CA CYS A 521 -15.04 23.10 -9.26
C CYS A 521 -15.62 22.68 -10.61
N GLN A 522 -16.84 22.11 -10.68
CA GLN A 522 -17.43 21.65 -11.95
C GLN A 522 -17.56 22.77 -12.98
N VAL A 523 -17.97 23.96 -12.53
CA VAL A 523 -18.18 25.11 -13.43
C VAL A 523 -16.84 25.58 -14.03
N PRO A 524 -15.78 25.89 -13.24
CA PRO A 524 -14.46 26.21 -13.80
C PRO A 524 -13.86 25.10 -14.67
N LEU A 525 -14.00 23.82 -14.28
CA LEU A 525 -13.49 22.70 -15.07
C LEU A 525 -14.12 22.62 -16.46
N SER A 526 -15.44 22.84 -16.57
CA SER A 526 -16.11 22.85 -17.86
C SER A 526 -15.60 23.97 -18.77
N LYS A 527 -15.27 25.15 -18.22
CA LYS A 527 -14.68 26.27 -18.96
C LYS A 527 -13.24 25.99 -19.38
N ILE A 528 -12.44 25.34 -18.54
CA ILE A 528 -11.07 24.94 -18.91
C ILE A 528 -11.11 23.90 -20.03
N LYS A 529 -12.01 22.92 -19.95
CA LYS A 529 -12.16 21.88 -20.98
C LYS A 529 -12.48 22.47 -22.36
N THR A 530 -13.19 23.59 -22.43
CA THR A 530 -13.48 24.28 -23.70
C THR A 530 -12.35 25.20 -24.17
N LEU A 531 -11.62 25.86 -23.25
CA LEU A 531 -10.54 26.80 -23.57
C LEU A 531 -9.18 26.16 -23.88
N PHE A 532 -8.96 24.91 -23.45
CA PHE A 532 -7.73 24.16 -23.68
C PHE A 532 -8.01 22.93 -24.57
N PRO A 533 -7.90 23.06 -25.91
CA PRO A 533 -8.10 21.94 -26.81
C PRO A 533 -6.94 20.94 -26.66
N LEU A 534 -7.26 19.75 -26.14
CA LEU A 534 -6.32 18.64 -26.02
C LEU A 534 -6.73 17.54 -27.00
N THR A 535 -5.80 17.12 -27.86
CA THR A 535 -5.97 15.96 -28.73
C THR A 535 -5.11 14.82 -28.21
N GLU A 536 -5.70 13.64 -28.09
CA GLU A 536 -4.93 12.44 -27.76
C GLU A 536 -4.00 12.12 -28.93
N ALA A 537 -2.70 12.08 -28.65
CA ALA A 537 -1.76 11.48 -29.59
C ALA A 537 -2.15 10.00 -29.76
N ILE A 538 -2.18 9.50 -31.00
CA ILE A 538 -2.45 8.09 -31.29
C ILE A 538 -1.36 7.25 -30.63
N LYS A 539 -1.61 6.80 -29.40
CA LYS A 539 -0.82 5.73 -28.78
C LYS A 539 -1.16 4.45 -29.54
N LYS A 540 -0.15 3.62 -29.85
CA LYS A 540 -0.40 2.22 -30.21
C LYS A 540 -1.30 1.66 -29.10
N LYS A 541 -2.50 1.18 -29.45
CA LYS A 541 -3.43 0.56 -28.51
C LYS A 541 -2.63 -0.40 -27.61
N ASP A 542 -2.73 -0.21 -26.30
CA ASP A 542 -2.29 -1.21 -25.35
C ASP A 542 -2.92 -2.55 -25.77
N GLN A 543 -2.17 -3.64 -25.65
CA GLN A 543 -2.70 -4.96 -25.96
C GLN A 543 -3.90 -5.21 -25.05
N VAL A 544 -5.09 -5.04 -25.62
CA VAL A 544 -6.36 -5.36 -24.97
C VAL A 544 -6.29 -6.84 -24.60
N THR A 545 -6.29 -7.13 -23.31
CA THR A 545 -6.27 -8.51 -22.80
C THR A 545 -7.59 -9.17 -23.17
N ALA A 546 -7.61 -10.49 -23.40
CA ALA A 546 -8.81 -11.20 -23.83
C ALA A 546 -10.05 -10.96 -22.92
N GLN A 547 -9.85 -10.63 -21.64
CA GLN A 547 -10.90 -10.27 -20.69
C GLN A 547 -11.70 -9.01 -21.07
N ASP A 548 -11.10 -8.03 -21.75
CA ASP A 548 -11.81 -6.83 -22.21
C ASP A 548 -12.60 -7.09 -23.51
N ILE A 549 -12.31 -8.20 -24.20
CA ILE A 549 -12.99 -8.63 -25.43
C ILE A 549 -14.18 -9.55 -25.11
N PHE A 550 -14.03 -10.38 -24.07
CA PHE A 550 -15.05 -11.28 -23.57
C PHE A 550 -15.56 -10.78 -22.22
N SER A 551 -16.35 -9.69 -22.22
CA SER A 551 -17.16 -9.35 -21.06
C SER A 551 -18.11 -10.52 -20.75
N ASP A 552 -18.11 -11.00 -19.51
CA ASP A 552 -19.09 -11.97 -18.96
C ASP A 552 -20.49 -11.34 -18.94
N ASN A 553 -21.13 -11.23 -20.10
CA ASN A 553 -22.58 -11.20 -20.16
C ASN A 553 -23.04 -12.66 -20.03
N HIS A 554 -23.38 -13.06 -18.81
CA HIS A 554 -24.30 -14.16 -18.59
C HIS A 554 -25.69 -13.78 -19.14
N GLU A 555 -25.83 -13.68 -20.46
CA GLU A 555 -27.12 -13.77 -21.12
C GLU A 555 -27.18 -15.10 -21.89
N GLU A 556 -28.13 -15.94 -21.47
CA GLU A 556 -28.48 -17.17 -22.15
C GLU A 556 -28.89 -16.88 -23.61
N GLY A 557 -28.01 -17.24 -24.55
CA GLY A 557 -28.28 -17.28 -26.00
C GLY A 557 -28.17 -18.70 -26.54
N PRO A 558 -28.92 -19.07 -27.61
CA PRO A 558 -29.38 -20.43 -27.83
C PRO A 558 -28.28 -21.39 -28.28
N THR A 559 -28.21 -22.53 -27.58
CA THR A 559 -27.34 -23.66 -27.91
C THR A 559 -27.60 -24.19 -29.32
N SER A 560 -26.60 -24.11 -30.20
CA SER A 560 -26.56 -24.91 -31.43
C SER A 560 -25.93 -26.28 -31.14
N LYS A 561 -26.67 -27.34 -31.48
CA LYS A 561 -26.35 -28.74 -31.19
C LYS A 561 -25.45 -29.37 -32.27
N LYS A 562 -24.50 -30.20 -31.79
CA LYS A 562 -23.69 -31.28 -32.45
C LYS A 562 -22.43 -30.79 -33.20
N PHE A 563 -21.25 -31.38 -32.99
CA PHE A 563 -20.91 -32.82 -33.05
C PHE A 563 -20.16 -33.35 -31.80
N LYS A 564 -20.51 -34.57 -31.37
CA LYS A 564 -19.71 -35.39 -30.46
C LYS A 564 -18.73 -36.22 -31.28
N THR A 565 -17.45 -36.16 -30.94
CA THR A 565 -16.49 -37.23 -31.24
C THR A 565 -15.58 -37.36 -30.03
N GLU A 566 -15.42 -38.61 -29.62
CA GLU A 566 -14.80 -39.08 -28.38
C GLU A 566 -13.28 -38.87 -28.39
N GLU A 567 -12.74 -38.75 -27.18
CA GLU A 567 -11.33 -38.86 -26.79
C GLU A 567 -10.33 -37.90 -27.46
N ALA A 568 -10.04 -36.79 -26.77
CA ALA A 568 -8.83 -36.01 -26.97
C ALA A 568 -8.06 -35.93 -25.65
N GLU A 569 -6.92 -36.62 -25.60
CA GLU A 569 -5.85 -36.35 -24.65
C GLU A 569 -5.48 -34.86 -24.74
N VAL A 570 -5.66 -34.14 -23.63
CA VAL A 570 -5.24 -32.75 -23.51
C VAL A 570 -3.75 -32.73 -23.17
N SER A 571 -2.89 -32.63 -24.19
CA SER A 571 -1.51 -32.19 -23.99
C SER A 571 -1.51 -30.68 -23.71
N LEU A 572 -1.40 -30.31 -22.44
CA LEU A 572 -1.08 -28.95 -22.00
C LEU A 572 0.41 -28.69 -22.24
N SER A 573 0.76 -28.13 -23.40
CA SER A 573 2.00 -27.37 -23.56
C SER A 573 1.70 -25.89 -23.32
N LEU A 574 1.96 -25.44 -22.10
CA LEU A 574 2.03 -24.03 -21.75
C LEU A 574 3.40 -23.51 -22.21
N ALA A 575 3.37 -22.41 -22.98
CA ALA A 575 4.49 -21.69 -23.58
C ALA A 575 4.95 -22.14 -24.98
N GLU A 576 4.09 -21.94 -25.98
CA GLU A 576 4.58 -21.65 -27.34
C GLU A 576 4.01 -20.30 -27.80
N GLY A 577 4.89 -19.30 -27.91
CA GLY A 577 4.58 -18.06 -28.58
C GLY A 577 4.16 -18.32 -30.03
N ARG A 578 3.32 -17.43 -30.58
CA ARG A 578 2.92 -17.48 -32.01
C ARG A 578 4.18 -17.57 -32.89
N ILE A 579 4.40 -18.73 -33.52
CA ILE A 579 5.50 -18.92 -34.48
C ILE A 579 5.17 -18.10 -35.73
N THR A 580 5.84 -16.96 -35.90
CA THR A 580 5.69 -16.06 -37.06
C THR A 580 6.71 -16.33 -38.18
N SER A 581 7.71 -17.17 -37.94
CA SER A 581 8.63 -17.67 -38.96
C SER A 581 9.26 -18.99 -38.55
N VAL A 582 9.42 -19.90 -39.50
CA VAL A 582 10.21 -21.14 -39.31
C VAL A 582 11.69 -20.74 -39.18
N SER A 583 12.30 -20.88 -38.00
CA SER A 583 13.74 -20.67 -37.82
C SER A 583 14.51 -21.95 -38.18
N SER A 584 15.78 -21.77 -38.57
CA SER A 584 16.69 -22.83 -38.99
C SER A 584 17.21 -23.74 -37.85
N THR A 585 16.80 -23.48 -36.60
CA THR A 585 17.37 -24.11 -35.39
C THR A 585 16.45 -25.11 -34.68
N PHE A 586 15.21 -25.29 -35.14
CA PHE A 586 14.38 -26.41 -34.68
C PHE A 586 14.54 -27.61 -35.62
N PRO A 587 14.49 -28.87 -35.14
CA PRO A 587 14.42 -30.02 -36.03
C PRO A 587 13.07 -29.95 -36.78
N VAL A 588 13.07 -29.39 -37.98
CA VAL A 588 11.88 -29.09 -38.81
C VAL A 588 11.22 -30.38 -39.38
N CYS A 589 11.22 -31.48 -38.63
CA CYS A 589 10.63 -32.75 -39.03
C CYS A 589 9.82 -33.46 -37.94
N SER A 590 9.53 -32.84 -36.79
CA SER A 590 8.83 -33.54 -35.68
C SER A 590 7.38 -33.12 -35.41
N LEU A 591 6.77 -32.22 -36.20
CA LEU A 591 5.36 -31.85 -35.98
C LEU A 591 4.54 -31.83 -37.29
N PRO A 592 3.46 -32.62 -37.42
CA PRO A 592 2.57 -32.56 -38.58
C PRO A 592 1.84 -31.21 -38.62
N PHE A 593 1.90 -30.52 -39.77
CA PHE A 593 1.35 -29.18 -39.98
C PHE A 593 -0.18 -29.10 -39.73
N ARG A 594 -0.88 -30.23 -39.67
CA ARG A 594 -2.31 -30.33 -39.30
C ARG A 594 -2.68 -29.84 -37.89
N LYS A 595 -1.72 -29.62 -36.98
CA LYS A 595 -2.01 -29.08 -35.63
C LYS A 595 -1.89 -27.56 -35.51
N ILE A 596 -1.45 -26.86 -36.56
CA ILE A 596 -1.29 -25.40 -36.55
C ILE A 596 -2.51 -24.76 -37.24
N ASN A 597 -3.59 -24.57 -36.49
CA ASN A 597 -4.86 -24.04 -37.02
C ASN A 597 -4.88 -22.52 -37.31
N VAL A 598 -3.72 -21.86 -37.48
CA VAL A 598 -3.68 -20.37 -37.52
C VAL A 598 -2.65 -19.76 -38.51
N PHE A 599 -2.11 -20.51 -39.49
CA PHE A 599 -1.18 -19.91 -40.48
C PHE A 599 -1.62 -20.14 -41.94
N PRO A 600 -1.52 -19.14 -42.84
CA PRO A 600 -1.80 -19.36 -44.26
C PRO A 600 -0.79 -20.35 -44.84
N TYR A 601 -1.26 -21.53 -45.22
CA TYR A 601 -0.49 -22.62 -45.83
C TYR A 601 0.46 -22.16 -46.97
N VAL A 602 0.09 -21.09 -47.69
CA VAL A 602 0.90 -20.48 -48.75
C VAL A 602 2.21 -19.87 -48.25
N LEU A 603 2.23 -19.25 -47.07
CA LEU A 603 3.44 -18.59 -46.54
C LEU A 603 4.43 -19.62 -45.97
N ALA A 604 3.92 -20.65 -45.29
CA ALA A 604 4.74 -21.73 -44.75
C ALA A 604 5.45 -22.51 -45.87
N SER A 605 4.75 -22.81 -46.97
CA SER A 605 5.33 -23.50 -48.12
C SER A 605 6.46 -22.68 -48.79
N HIS A 606 6.31 -21.37 -48.95
CA HIS A 606 7.39 -20.52 -49.50
C HIS A 606 8.61 -20.44 -48.57
N GLN A 607 8.41 -20.38 -47.25
CA GLN A 607 9.51 -20.35 -46.28
C GLN A 607 10.29 -21.67 -46.25
N LEU A 608 9.59 -22.81 -46.37
CA LEU A 608 10.20 -24.13 -46.44
C LEU A 608 11.04 -24.30 -47.72
N ILE A 609 10.50 -23.88 -48.86
CA ILE A 609 11.22 -23.89 -50.15
C ILE A 609 12.49 -23.05 -50.07
N LYS A 610 12.41 -21.85 -49.47
CA LYS A 610 13.58 -20.98 -49.29
C LYS A 610 14.67 -21.62 -48.40
N HIS A 611 14.29 -22.35 -47.36
CA HIS A 611 15.26 -23.07 -46.52
C HIS A 611 15.91 -24.24 -47.26
N ILE A 612 15.13 -25.00 -48.04
CA ILE A 612 15.68 -26.06 -48.90
C ILE A 612 16.68 -25.46 -49.88
N GLU A 613 16.38 -24.30 -50.47
CA GLU A 613 17.32 -23.58 -51.35
C GLU A 613 18.61 -23.15 -50.62
N GLN A 614 18.51 -22.64 -49.39
CA GLN A 614 19.67 -22.25 -48.59
C GLN A 614 20.56 -23.45 -48.19
N PHE A 615 19.96 -24.59 -47.86
CA PHE A 615 20.69 -25.81 -47.56
C PHE A 615 21.41 -26.38 -48.79
N LEU A 616 20.83 -26.20 -49.98
CA LEU A 616 21.46 -26.58 -51.24
C LEU A 616 22.68 -25.70 -51.60
N ASP A 617 22.73 -24.47 -51.11
CA ASP A 617 23.85 -23.54 -51.36
C ASP A 617 25.12 -23.87 -50.56
N THR A 618 24.97 -24.62 -49.46
CA THR A 618 26.08 -24.91 -48.53
C THR A 618 26.92 -26.12 -48.97
N ASN A 619 26.43 -26.90 -49.96
CA ASN A 619 27.17 -27.97 -50.65
C ASN A 619 27.83 -29.06 -49.78
N GLU A 620 27.24 -29.35 -48.62
CA GLU A 620 27.72 -30.35 -47.67
C GLU A 620 26.69 -31.50 -47.49
N THR A 621 27.20 -32.74 -47.41
CA THR A 621 26.40 -33.98 -47.30
C THR A 621 25.35 -34.00 -46.17
N PRO A 622 25.62 -33.53 -44.93
CA PRO A 622 24.59 -33.50 -43.87
C PRO A 622 23.41 -32.59 -44.20
N TYR A 623 23.63 -31.51 -44.95
CA TYR A 623 22.57 -30.59 -45.37
C TYR A 623 21.72 -31.15 -46.51
N PHE A 624 22.29 -32.01 -47.36
CA PHE A 624 21.51 -32.77 -48.34
C PHE A 624 20.53 -33.75 -47.69
N MET A 625 20.93 -34.42 -46.62
CA MET A 625 20.03 -35.33 -45.88
C MET A 625 18.91 -34.57 -45.18
N LYS A 626 19.23 -33.45 -44.51
CA LYS A 626 18.21 -32.56 -43.92
C LYS A 626 17.26 -31.99 -44.96
N SER A 627 17.77 -31.62 -46.14
CA SER A 627 16.93 -31.16 -47.25
C SER A 627 15.99 -32.26 -47.75
N MET A 628 16.46 -33.50 -47.80
CA MET A 628 15.63 -34.66 -48.18
C MET A 628 14.45 -34.86 -47.24
N ASP A 629 14.70 -34.79 -45.93
CA ASP A 629 13.66 -34.99 -44.92
C ASP A 629 12.62 -33.86 -44.99
N CYS A 630 13.06 -32.61 -45.18
CA CYS A 630 12.16 -31.48 -45.46
C CYS A 630 11.32 -31.70 -46.73
N ILE A 631 11.88 -32.27 -47.80
CA ILE A 631 11.15 -32.57 -49.05
C ILE A 631 10.12 -33.68 -48.84
N LYS A 632 10.42 -34.71 -48.01
CA LYS A 632 9.47 -35.78 -47.68
C LYS A 632 8.28 -35.24 -46.87
N VAL A 633 8.55 -34.45 -45.84
CA VAL A 633 7.49 -33.79 -45.06
C VAL A 633 6.67 -32.85 -45.95
N PHE A 634 7.31 -32.12 -46.86
CA PHE A 634 6.60 -31.28 -47.83
C PHE A 634 5.73 -32.10 -48.77
N ARG A 635 6.15 -33.30 -49.18
CA ARG A 635 5.33 -34.20 -50.03
C ARG A 635 4.07 -34.67 -49.32
N GLU A 636 4.19 -35.07 -48.05
CA GLU A 636 3.06 -35.61 -47.28
C GLU A 636 1.99 -34.54 -46.99
N GLU A 637 2.41 -33.29 -46.85
CA GLU A 637 1.55 -32.18 -46.44
C GLU A 637 1.14 -31.26 -47.59
N ALA A 638 1.71 -31.41 -48.79
CA ALA A 638 1.43 -30.51 -49.91
C ALA A 638 0.31 -30.93 -50.85
N ILE A 639 -0.43 -29.94 -51.35
CA ILE A 639 -1.36 -30.12 -52.48
C ILE A 639 -0.52 -30.53 -53.70
N GLU A 640 -0.86 -31.67 -54.33
CA GLU A 640 -0.08 -32.31 -55.42
C GLU A 640 0.39 -31.32 -56.49
N GLN A 641 -0.47 -30.37 -56.88
CA GLN A 641 -0.17 -29.40 -57.93
C GLN A 641 1.01 -28.47 -57.58
N ARG A 642 1.13 -28.05 -56.31
CA ARG A 642 2.24 -27.19 -55.85
C ARG A 642 3.52 -27.98 -55.64
N PHE A 643 3.41 -29.21 -55.14
CA PHE A 643 4.56 -30.09 -55.00
C PHE A 643 5.19 -30.39 -56.37
N ASN A 644 4.36 -30.65 -57.39
CA ASN A 644 4.83 -30.89 -58.75
C ASN A 644 5.49 -29.65 -59.39
N SER A 645 4.98 -28.43 -59.12
CA SER A 645 5.66 -27.20 -59.56
C SER A 645 7.00 -26.98 -58.85
N PHE A 646 7.09 -27.30 -57.55
CA PHE A 646 8.31 -27.21 -56.78
C PHE A 646 9.35 -28.22 -57.27
N LEU A 647 8.98 -29.48 -57.53
CA LEU A 647 9.91 -30.48 -58.05
C LEU A 647 10.49 -30.10 -59.42
N ARG A 648 9.70 -29.48 -60.29
CA ARG A 648 10.19 -28.99 -61.60
C ARG A 648 11.20 -27.85 -61.42
N ALA A 649 10.89 -26.88 -60.57
CA ALA A 649 11.80 -25.77 -60.27
C ALA A 649 13.08 -26.24 -59.57
N LEU A 650 12.98 -27.23 -58.68
CA LEU A 650 14.11 -27.85 -58.00
C LEU A 650 15.03 -28.56 -59.01
N ARG A 651 14.46 -29.31 -59.97
CA ARG A 651 15.23 -29.98 -61.02
C ARG A 651 16.01 -28.99 -61.89
N GLU A 652 15.34 -27.94 -62.37
CA GLU A 652 15.97 -26.91 -63.21
C GLU A 652 17.14 -26.22 -62.47
N ARG A 653 17.00 -25.97 -61.16
CA ARG A 653 18.08 -25.36 -60.36
C ARG A 653 19.22 -26.31 -60.04
N VAL A 654 18.93 -27.58 -59.78
CA VAL A 654 19.95 -28.60 -59.55
C VAL A 654 20.77 -28.86 -60.82
N GLU A 655 20.12 -28.86 -61.99
CA GLU A 655 20.79 -28.90 -63.30
C GLU A 655 21.61 -27.62 -63.55
N ALA A 656 21.09 -26.43 -63.22
CA ALA A 656 21.83 -25.16 -63.37
C ALA A 656 23.07 -25.05 -62.46
N LYS A 657 23.05 -25.66 -61.27
CA LYS A 657 24.17 -25.64 -60.30
C LYS A 657 25.10 -26.86 -60.40
N GLN A 658 24.90 -27.74 -61.39
CA GLN A 658 25.65 -29.00 -61.58
C GLN A 658 25.66 -29.93 -60.34
N LEU A 659 24.60 -29.91 -59.54
CA LEU A 659 24.49 -30.73 -58.31
C LEU A 659 23.93 -32.13 -58.60
N HIS A 660 24.55 -32.84 -59.55
CA HIS A 660 24.09 -34.15 -60.01
C HIS A 660 24.04 -35.21 -58.89
N HIS A 661 24.97 -35.14 -57.94
CA HIS A 661 24.99 -36.03 -56.78
C HIS A 661 23.77 -35.88 -55.87
N PHE A 662 23.31 -34.65 -55.62
CA PHE A 662 22.08 -34.42 -54.83
C PHE A 662 20.84 -34.95 -55.57
N TRP A 663 20.77 -34.78 -56.90
CA TRP A 663 19.64 -35.29 -57.68
C TRP A 663 19.56 -36.82 -57.67
N GLU A 664 20.70 -37.51 -57.73
CA GLU A 664 20.75 -38.97 -57.59
C GLU A 664 20.24 -39.43 -56.22
N ILE A 665 20.57 -38.71 -55.14
CA ILE A 665 20.06 -39.00 -53.78
C ILE A 665 18.54 -38.76 -53.72
N VAL A 666 18.01 -37.73 -54.39
CA VAL A 666 16.56 -37.45 -54.45
C VAL A 666 15.81 -38.57 -55.20
N ILE A 667 16.40 -39.09 -56.29
CA ILE A 667 15.84 -40.21 -57.05
C ILE A 667 15.90 -41.51 -56.23
N GLN A 668 17.03 -41.80 -55.56
CA GLN A 668 17.17 -42.97 -54.70
C GLN A 668 16.23 -42.92 -53.48
N GLY A 669 15.92 -41.73 -52.97
CA GLY A 669 14.99 -41.49 -51.87
C GLY A 669 13.52 -41.80 -52.15
N LYS A 670 13.17 -42.33 -53.34
CA LYS A 670 11.80 -42.69 -53.78
C LYS A 670 10.76 -41.57 -53.58
N VAL A 671 11.17 -40.31 -53.75
CA VAL A 671 10.24 -39.16 -53.72
C VAL A 671 9.35 -39.12 -54.98
N SER A 672 9.74 -39.82 -56.05
CA SER A 672 9.00 -39.94 -57.30
C SER A 672 8.17 -41.24 -57.38
N SER A 673 6.95 -41.20 -56.87
CA SER A 673 5.85 -42.02 -57.42
C SER A 673 4.86 -41.10 -58.14
N VAL A 674 5.36 -40.35 -59.13
CA VAL A 674 4.51 -39.69 -60.13
C VAL A 674 5.15 -39.94 -61.47
N ILE A 675 4.38 -40.61 -62.33
CA ILE A 675 4.71 -40.98 -63.69
C ILE A 675 4.96 -39.69 -64.48
N PHE A 676 6.17 -39.54 -65.03
CA PHE A 676 6.42 -38.58 -66.11
C PHE A 676 5.55 -39.00 -67.31
N PHE A 677 4.40 -38.35 -67.50
CA PHE A 677 3.75 -38.30 -68.80
C PHE A 677 4.26 -37.07 -69.56
N LYS A 678 4.92 -37.37 -70.69
CA LYS A 678 5.35 -36.55 -71.82
C LYS A 678 5.24 -35.03 -71.71
#